data_AF-V6L1K6-F1
#
_entry.id   AF-V6L1K6-F1
#
_cell.length_a   1.000
_cell.length_b   1.000
_cell.length_c   1.000
_cell.angle_alpha   90.00
_cell.angle_beta   90.00
_cell.angle_gamma   90.00
#
_symmetry.space_group_name_H-M   'P 1'
#
loop_
_entity.id
_entity.type
_entity.pdbx_description
1 polymer ?
#
loop_
_entity_poly.entity_id
_entity_poly.type
_entity_poly.pdbx_seq_one_letter_code
_entity_poly.pdbx_strand_id
1 'polypeptide(L)'
;VLDLVAQQVRTRPDACALVHADERLTYAQLAEAVADRARRLAEAGAAPGRLVALHRPRGVDAIVGLLAVLSTGAAYLPLDVEAPDARNEAILKDSCGALAPAPADVAGHGELVLAGPGTGEDAAYVIYTSGSTGTPNGVVVAHDSLAHFVAGATPVYGIGADDRVLQFSPLHFDASVQEIFATLGAGGTLVLRTDDMLDVGELLAGCARHGITLLDLPAAYWHELVHVMATGPVRLPDSLRTVIIYGEAALPERVAQWVELVGERVRLLNAYGPTETTVVATVADLTRHGDGPVPIGRPLPGVRAAIVGGELLLLGGGLTRGYLGRPELNSSRFIQLDGERAYRTGDLVTIGADRQIVYHGRIDDEVKIGGQRIDPAAVDSVLAGHPGIREAAVVAQQDGDGVKRLVAFVVTEGGTCTDELRAWVRARMPAAAVPAAVSIVVALPRTSSGKIDRKSLRTTDPRLPVVDEEPLPAEDRVPLSHAQRRLWLVNQLDGPSAAYNMPLVLDLDAAPDIAALTAAVGDLAERHEVLRTVFLAPDDEPYQHVLPPSALRPRLVTCPPAELAGRVAHFTAEAFDLSRDLPLRVALFLPEDGPGATLAVLLHHVAGDGWSLAPLMTDLSRAYRSRLGGHAPGWEPLPVQYADYTLWQNDLLGDTDDPDSVISRGLAHWCDALAHLPAVTDLPLDRPRPVAPSRSGGQV
;
A
#
# COMPACT_ATOMS: atom_id res chain seq x y z
N VAL A 1 -26.86 19.23 2.98
CA VAL A 1 -27.40 17.94 2.46
C VAL A 1 -28.66 17.47 3.17
N LEU A 2 -28.71 17.45 4.51
CA LEU A 2 -29.96 17.11 5.23
C LEU A 2 -31.15 17.99 4.82
N ASP A 3 -30.92 19.27 4.50
CA ASP A 3 -31.98 20.15 3.99
C ASP A 3 -32.59 19.67 2.66
N LEU A 4 -31.77 19.07 1.79
CA LEU A 4 -32.23 18.47 0.54
C LEU A 4 -33.13 17.27 0.84
N VAL A 5 -32.72 16.40 1.76
CA VAL A 5 -33.53 15.25 2.21
C VAL A 5 -34.84 15.73 2.85
N ALA A 6 -34.78 16.72 3.75
CA ALA A 6 -35.95 17.29 4.41
C ALA A 6 -36.90 17.97 3.41
N GLN A 7 -36.38 18.55 2.33
CA GLN A 7 -37.20 19.02 1.23
C GLN A 7 -37.98 17.88 0.57
N GLN A 8 -37.33 16.73 0.31
CA GLN A 8 -38.02 15.56 -0.24
C GLN A 8 -39.07 14.97 0.70
N VAL A 9 -38.83 14.98 2.02
CA VAL A 9 -39.83 14.59 3.01
C VAL A 9 -41.09 15.45 2.92
N ARG A 10 -40.95 16.75 2.67
CA ARG A 10 -42.09 17.67 2.52
C ARG A 10 -42.81 17.51 1.18
N THR A 11 -42.08 17.26 0.08
CA THR A 11 -42.65 17.24 -1.27
C THR A 11 -43.13 15.86 -1.70
N ARG A 12 -42.54 14.78 -1.17
CA ARG A 12 -42.78 13.38 -1.56
C ARG A 12 -42.78 12.43 -0.34
N PRO A 13 -43.58 12.70 0.71
CA PRO A 13 -43.54 11.92 1.96
C PRO A 13 -43.77 10.41 1.75
N ASP A 14 -44.67 10.05 0.84
CA ASP A 14 -45.06 8.66 0.57
C ASP A 14 -44.18 7.95 -0.47
N ALA A 15 -43.22 8.65 -1.08
CA ALA A 15 -42.30 8.04 -2.04
C ALA A 15 -41.30 7.13 -1.31
N CYS A 16 -40.92 6.02 -1.96
CA CYS A 16 -39.96 5.07 -1.41
C CYS A 16 -38.55 5.69 -1.39
N ALA A 17 -37.96 5.82 -0.19
CA ALA A 17 -36.65 6.40 0.02
C ALA A 17 -35.56 5.32 0.13
N LEU A 18 -35.84 4.23 0.85
CA LEU A 18 -34.85 3.21 1.20
C LEU A 18 -35.43 1.81 1.08
N VAL A 19 -34.67 0.89 0.48
CA VAL A 19 -35.01 -0.53 0.36
C VAL A 19 -33.82 -1.39 0.78
N HIS A 20 -34.06 -2.41 1.60
CA HIS A 20 -33.08 -3.46 1.91
C HIS A 20 -33.81 -4.78 2.11
N ALA A 21 -33.50 -5.78 1.26
CA ALA A 21 -34.28 -7.01 1.18
C ALA A 21 -35.80 -6.72 1.05
N ASP A 22 -36.60 -7.19 2.00
CA ASP A 22 -38.05 -6.97 2.05
C ASP A 22 -38.47 -5.68 2.77
N GLU A 23 -37.54 -5.04 3.48
CA GLU A 23 -37.81 -3.79 4.20
C GLU A 23 -37.81 -2.60 3.26
N ARG A 24 -38.81 -1.73 3.43
CA ARG A 24 -38.97 -0.50 2.64
C ARG A 24 -39.42 0.64 3.53
N LEU A 25 -38.72 1.76 3.45
CA LEU A 25 -39.14 3.00 4.09
C LEU A 25 -39.49 4.05 3.03
N THR A 26 -40.61 4.72 3.26
CA THR A 26 -40.92 5.99 2.60
C THR A 26 -40.06 7.12 3.14
N TYR A 27 -40.02 8.27 2.47
CA TYR A 27 -39.33 9.45 2.97
C TYR A 27 -39.86 9.89 4.34
N ALA A 28 -41.17 9.83 4.57
CA ALA A 28 -41.77 10.15 5.88
C ALA A 28 -41.33 9.17 6.97
N GLN A 29 -41.36 7.86 6.69
CA GLN A 29 -40.93 6.83 7.66
C GLN A 29 -39.43 6.90 7.94
N LEU A 30 -38.60 7.17 6.92
CA LEU A 30 -37.17 7.39 7.09
C LEU A 30 -36.92 8.62 7.99
N ALA A 31 -37.64 9.73 7.75
CA ALA A 31 -37.51 10.93 8.57
C ALA A 31 -37.92 10.69 10.04
N GLU A 32 -38.98 9.92 10.28
CA GLU A 32 -39.41 9.54 11.63
C GLU A 32 -38.36 8.68 12.34
N ALA A 33 -37.83 7.66 11.66
CA ALA A 33 -36.77 6.80 12.21
C ALA A 33 -35.48 7.57 12.51
N VAL A 34 -35.10 8.50 11.62
CA VAL A 34 -33.94 9.39 11.80
C VAL A 34 -34.15 10.33 12.97
N ALA A 35 -35.33 10.95 13.11
CA ALA A 35 -35.65 11.84 14.23
C ALA A 35 -35.56 11.10 15.58
N ASP A 36 -36.18 9.92 15.65
CA ASP A 36 -36.15 9.03 16.80
C ASP A 36 -34.71 8.65 17.19
N ARG A 37 -33.87 8.24 16.23
CA ARG A 37 -32.46 7.91 16.52
C ARG A 37 -31.62 9.16 16.86
N ALA A 38 -31.85 10.30 16.20
CA ALA A 38 -31.09 11.53 16.44
C ALA A 38 -31.31 12.06 17.86
N ARG A 39 -32.55 12.04 18.35
CA ARG A 39 -32.88 12.46 19.72
C ARG A 39 -32.07 11.67 20.77
N ARG A 40 -31.94 10.36 20.55
CA ARG A 40 -31.23 9.45 21.47
C ARG A 40 -29.73 9.63 21.43
N LEU A 41 -29.19 9.86 20.26
CA LEU A 41 -27.79 10.22 20.09
C LEU A 41 -27.48 11.56 20.78
N ALA A 42 -28.38 12.55 20.66
CA ALA A 42 -28.24 13.82 21.35
C ALA A 42 -28.30 13.68 22.88
N GLU A 43 -29.23 12.86 23.40
CA GLU A 43 -29.30 12.52 24.83
C GLU A 43 -28.04 11.81 25.33
N ALA A 44 -27.39 11.03 24.47
CA ALA A 44 -26.12 10.38 24.73
C ALA A 44 -24.89 11.29 24.47
N GLY A 45 -25.10 12.57 24.10
CA GLY A 45 -24.03 13.57 23.98
C GLY A 45 -23.41 13.71 22.58
N ALA A 46 -24.11 13.27 21.52
CA ALA A 46 -23.79 13.65 20.15
C ALA A 46 -24.18 15.12 19.89
N ALA A 47 -23.23 15.91 19.40
CA ALA A 47 -23.37 17.35 19.18
C ALA A 47 -22.30 17.83 18.18
N PRO A 48 -22.38 19.08 17.67
CA PRO A 48 -21.30 19.68 16.87
C PRO A 48 -19.92 19.55 17.52
N GLY A 49 -18.91 19.23 16.71
CA GLY A 49 -17.54 18.99 17.17
C GLY A 49 -17.30 17.62 17.84
N ARG A 50 -18.31 16.75 17.86
CA ARG A 50 -18.21 15.36 18.37
C ARG A 50 -18.18 14.38 17.21
N LEU A 51 -17.58 13.22 17.45
CA LEU A 51 -17.52 12.11 16.50
C LEU A 51 -18.30 10.91 17.07
N VAL A 52 -19.13 10.29 16.23
CA VAL A 52 -19.90 9.10 16.58
C VAL A 52 -19.47 7.95 15.67
N ALA A 53 -18.90 6.90 16.25
CA ALA A 53 -18.53 5.70 15.52
C ALA A 53 -19.77 4.87 15.16
N LEU A 54 -19.84 4.41 13.93
CA LEU A 54 -20.91 3.55 13.41
C LEU A 54 -20.32 2.18 13.07
N HIS A 55 -20.53 1.22 13.97
CA HIS A 55 -20.17 -0.18 13.77
C HIS A 55 -21.44 -1.01 13.55
N ARG A 56 -21.96 -0.93 12.32
CA ARG A 56 -23.21 -1.60 11.92
C ARG A 56 -23.05 -2.20 10.53
N PRO A 57 -23.55 -3.42 10.29
CA PRO A 57 -23.59 -3.98 8.95
C PRO A 57 -24.53 -3.15 8.07
N ARG A 58 -24.39 -3.30 6.76
CA ARG A 58 -25.28 -2.67 5.78
C ARG A 58 -26.73 -3.03 6.08
N GLY A 59 -27.60 -2.03 6.11
CA GLY A 59 -29.01 -2.22 6.39
C GLY A 59 -29.70 -0.89 6.70
N VAL A 60 -31.01 -0.96 6.93
CA VAL A 60 -31.84 0.22 7.25
C VAL A 60 -31.29 0.95 8.49
N ASP A 61 -30.93 0.21 9.54
CA ASP A 61 -30.38 0.80 10.79
C ASP A 61 -29.08 1.58 10.55
N ALA A 62 -28.21 1.13 9.65
CA ALA A 62 -26.96 1.83 9.36
C ALA A 62 -27.20 3.17 8.65
N ILE A 63 -28.12 3.21 7.68
CA ILE A 63 -28.48 4.45 6.97
C ILE A 63 -29.21 5.42 7.91
N VAL A 64 -30.16 4.92 8.72
CA VAL A 64 -30.84 5.71 9.75
C VAL A 64 -29.83 6.27 10.76
N GLY A 65 -28.91 5.44 11.24
CA GLY A 65 -27.85 5.86 12.18
C GLY A 65 -26.97 6.97 11.62
N LEU A 66 -26.52 6.83 10.37
CA LEU A 66 -25.70 7.83 9.68
C LEU A 66 -26.41 9.18 9.55
N LEU A 67 -27.66 9.18 9.05
CA LEU A 67 -28.46 10.40 8.92
C LEU A 67 -28.80 11.01 10.28
N ALA A 68 -29.02 10.17 11.31
CA ALA A 68 -29.30 10.61 12.66
C ALA A 68 -28.09 11.30 13.32
N VAL A 69 -26.88 10.77 13.15
CA VAL A 69 -25.64 11.43 13.62
C VAL A 69 -25.48 12.80 12.99
N LEU A 70 -25.66 12.91 11.66
CA LEU A 70 -25.62 14.20 10.98
C LEU A 70 -26.70 15.16 11.49
N SER A 71 -27.88 14.64 11.85
CA SER A 71 -28.98 15.44 12.37
C SER A 71 -28.70 16.01 13.76
N THR A 72 -27.78 15.41 14.54
CA THR A 72 -27.28 15.99 15.79
C THR A 72 -26.16 17.02 15.57
N GLY A 73 -25.74 17.27 14.33
CA GLY A 73 -24.58 18.08 13.97
C GLY A 73 -23.23 17.43 14.29
N ALA A 74 -23.22 16.17 14.75
CA ALA A 74 -22.00 15.42 14.97
C ALA A 74 -21.47 14.83 13.66
N ALA A 75 -20.18 14.53 13.62
CA ALA A 75 -19.59 13.77 12.53
C ALA A 75 -19.79 12.27 12.74
N TYR A 76 -20.07 11.51 11.69
CA TYR A 76 -20.03 10.04 11.77
C TYR A 76 -18.67 9.48 11.35
N LEU A 77 -18.27 8.39 12.01
CA LEU A 77 -17.09 7.59 11.68
C LEU A 77 -17.54 6.17 11.34
N PRO A 78 -17.70 5.81 10.05
CA PRO A 78 -18.08 4.46 9.68
C PRO A 78 -16.91 3.49 9.94
N LEU A 79 -17.19 2.42 10.67
CA LEU A 79 -16.25 1.34 10.93
C LEU A 79 -16.58 0.12 10.06
N ASP A 80 -15.54 -0.65 9.76
CA ASP A 80 -15.67 -1.85 8.96
C ASP A 80 -15.99 -3.04 9.86
N VAL A 81 -17.22 -3.58 9.77
CA VAL A 81 -17.66 -4.71 10.60
C VAL A 81 -16.97 -6.03 10.27
N GLU A 82 -16.33 -6.11 9.11
CA GLU A 82 -15.60 -7.30 8.67
C GLU A 82 -14.09 -7.18 8.90
N ALA A 83 -13.62 -5.99 9.31
CA ALA A 83 -12.21 -5.78 9.60
C ALA A 83 -11.79 -6.44 10.92
N PRO A 84 -10.50 -6.83 11.06
CA PRO A 84 -9.96 -7.26 12.34
C PRO A 84 -10.16 -6.19 13.43
N ASP A 85 -10.55 -6.61 14.63
CA ASP A 85 -10.82 -5.72 15.78
C ASP A 85 -9.68 -4.72 16.02
N ALA A 86 -8.43 -5.18 15.93
CA ALA A 86 -7.24 -4.36 16.09
C ALA A 86 -7.20 -3.13 15.15
N ARG A 87 -7.74 -3.25 13.92
CA ARG A 87 -7.84 -2.12 12.99
C ARG A 87 -8.87 -1.10 13.48
N ASN A 88 -10.06 -1.57 13.88
CA ASN A 88 -11.13 -0.69 14.36
C ASN A 88 -10.74 -0.02 15.69
N GLU A 89 -10.05 -0.73 16.58
CA GLU A 89 -9.49 -0.17 17.82
C GLU A 89 -8.44 0.91 17.53
N ALA A 90 -7.55 0.69 16.55
CA ALA A 90 -6.55 1.69 16.15
C ALA A 90 -7.21 2.95 15.58
N ILE A 91 -8.25 2.80 14.75
CA ILE A 91 -9.05 3.90 14.20
C ILE A 91 -9.75 4.67 15.32
N LEU A 92 -10.39 3.97 16.26
CA LEU A 92 -11.05 4.58 17.40
C LEU A 92 -10.05 5.37 18.26
N LYS A 93 -8.89 4.77 18.58
CA LYS A 93 -7.83 5.41 19.36
C LYS A 93 -7.29 6.68 18.69
N ASP A 94 -7.04 6.64 17.39
CA ASP A 94 -6.58 7.82 16.62
C ASP A 94 -7.65 8.92 16.61
N SER A 95 -8.93 8.52 16.48
CA SER A 95 -10.06 9.46 16.45
C SER A 95 -10.36 10.16 17.79
N CYS A 96 -10.22 9.44 18.90
CA CYS A 96 -10.48 9.94 20.27
C CYS A 96 -9.50 11.04 20.71
N GLY A 97 -8.31 11.09 20.12
CA GLY A 97 -7.29 12.10 20.45
C GLY A 97 -7.59 13.51 19.92
N ALA A 98 -8.52 13.64 18.96
CA ALA A 98 -8.76 14.89 18.22
C ALA A 98 -10.22 15.34 18.17
N LEU A 99 -11.19 14.42 18.27
CA LEU A 99 -12.62 14.71 18.41
C LEU A 99 -13.16 13.88 19.57
N ALA A 100 -13.96 14.48 20.44
CA ALA A 100 -14.33 13.84 21.69
C ALA A 100 -15.51 12.86 21.46
N PRO A 101 -15.41 11.58 21.88
CA PRO A 101 -16.38 10.53 21.55
C PRO A 101 -17.65 10.63 22.39
N ALA A 102 -18.83 10.40 21.78
CA ALA A 102 -20.09 10.25 22.51
C ALA A 102 -20.33 8.77 22.92
N PRO A 103 -20.80 8.48 24.15
CA PRO A 103 -21.24 7.14 24.52
C PRO A 103 -22.46 6.72 23.68
N ALA A 104 -22.55 5.46 23.26
CA ALA A 104 -23.63 4.96 22.41
C ALA A 104 -24.42 3.84 23.11
N ASP A 105 -25.63 4.13 23.57
CA ASP A 105 -26.77 3.19 23.59
C ASP A 105 -28.03 3.88 24.16
N VAL A 106 -29.05 4.24 23.36
CA VAL A 106 -30.40 4.50 23.90
C VAL A 106 -31.50 4.34 22.83
N ALA A 107 -32.69 3.87 23.25
CA ALA A 107 -33.99 3.72 22.55
C ALA A 107 -35.11 4.68 23.07
N GLY A 108 -36.13 5.02 22.25
CA GLY A 108 -37.26 5.94 22.53
C GLY A 108 -37.50 7.12 21.56
N HIS A 109 -38.79 7.49 21.37
CA HIS A 109 -39.38 8.40 20.33
C HIS A 109 -39.66 9.85 20.75
N GLY A 110 -39.56 10.80 19.81
CA GLY A 110 -39.89 12.24 19.94
C GLY A 110 -39.58 13.02 18.64
N GLU A 111 -40.27 14.15 18.41
CA GLU A 111 -40.22 14.96 17.18
C GLU A 111 -38.80 15.40 16.74
N LEU A 112 -38.62 15.55 15.43
CA LEU A 112 -37.39 15.96 14.76
C LEU A 112 -36.84 17.27 15.36
N VAL A 113 -35.75 17.15 16.12
CA VAL A 113 -34.89 18.29 16.46
C VAL A 113 -33.76 18.31 15.45
N LEU A 114 -33.82 19.21 14.48
CA LEU A 114 -32.63 19.61 13.73
C LEU A 114 -31.68 20.23 14.77
N ALA A 115 -30.50 19.63 14.99
CA ALA A 115 -29.51 20.28 15.83
C ALA A 115 -29.27 21.72 15.35
N GLY A 116 -29.12 22.63 16.31
CA GLY A 116 -28.82 24.03 16.05
C GLY A 116 -27.57 24.19 15.17
N PRO A 117 -27.38 25.37 14.55
CA PRO A 117 -26.50 25.53 13.41
C PRO A 117 -25.06 25.19 13.77
N GLY A 118 -24.61 24.00 13.36
CA GLY A 118 -23.22 23.81 13.01
C GLY A 118 -22.88 24.78 11.87
N THR A 119 -21.66 25.27 11.87
CA THR A 119 -21.15 25.99 10.70
C THR A 119 -20.95 25.00 9.56
N GLY A 120 -21.01 25.48 8.31
CA GLY A 120 -20.70 24.64 7.14
C GLY A 120 -19.29 24.03 7.20
N GLU A 121 -18.39 24.63 7.98
CA GLU A 121 -17.03 24.17 8.24
C GLU A 121 -16.94 22.99 9.23
N ASP A 122 -18.01 22.69 9.97
CA ASP A 122 -18.04 21.56 10.90
C ASP A 122 -17.91 20.23 10.16
N ALA A 123 -17.27 19.25 10.82
CA ALA A 123 -17.09 17.93 10.25
C ALA A 123 -18.44 17.21 10.09
N ALA A 124 -18.72 16.73 8.88
CA ALA A 124 -19.85 15.85 8.59
C ALA A 124 -19.46 14.38 8.79
N TYR A 125 -18.25 13.98 8.37
CA TYR A 125 -17.76 12.62 8.56
C TYR A 125 -16.24 12.54 8.53
N VAL A 126 -15.73 11.40 9.01
CA VAL A 126 -14.32 11.04 8.91
C VAL A 126 -14.20 9.66 8.27
N ILE A 127 -13.46 9.56 7.17
CA ILE A 127 -13.16 8.28 6.51
C ILE A 127 -11.66 8.02 6.56
N TYR A 128 -11.28 6.80 6.96
CA TYR A 128 -9.89 6.40 7.04
C TYR A 128 -9.41 5.77 5.74
N THR A 129 -8.39 6.37 5.13
CA THR A 129 -7.73 5.85 3.93
C THR A 129 -6.51 5.02 4.30
N SER A 130 -6.13 4.06 3.45
CA SER A 130 -4.86 3.34 3.60
C SER A 130 -3.69 4.29 3.29
N GLY A 131 -3.03 4.84 4.31
CA GLY A 131 -1.91 5.75 4.13
C GLY A 131 -0.75 5.10 3.35
N SER A 132 0.01 5.91 2.59
CA SER A 132 1.20 5.44 1.87
C SER A 132 2.27 4.85 2.79
N THR A 133 2.29 5.24 4.06
CA THR A 133 3.19 4.75 5.12
C THR A 133 2.69 3.50 5.84
N GLY A 134 1.51 2.97 5.47
CA GLY A 134 0.91 1.79 6.10
C GLY A 134 -0.02 2.09 7.30
N THR A 135 0.06 3.29 7.88
CA THR A 135 -0.88 3.73 8.92
C THR A 135 -2.11 4.39 8.29
N PRO A 136 -3.35 3.98 8.66
CA PRO A 136 -4.56 4.64 8.18
C PRO A 136 -4.61 6.13 8.55
N ASN A 137 -5.06 6.98 7.63
CA ASN A 137 -5.22 8.42 7.87
C ASN A 137 -6.71 8.80 7.80
N GLY A 138 -7.24 9.38 8.88
CA GLY A 138 -8.61 9.88 8.90
C GLY A 138 -8.74 11.20 8.14
N VAL A 139 -9.50 11.21 7.05
CA VAL A 139 -9.81 12.42 6.27
C VAL A 139 -11.09 13.06 6.81
N VAL A 140 -11.01 14.32 7.24
CA VAL A 140 -12.12 15.06 7.84
C VAL A 140 -12.86 15.87 6.77
N VAL A 141 -14.08 15.44 6.46
CA VAL A 141 -14.93 16.09 5.46
C VAL A 141 -15.93 17.00 6.16
N ALA A 142 -16.02 18.26 5.71
CA ALA A 142 -16.95 19.24 6.26
C ALA A 142 -18.35 19.16 5.60
N HIS A 143 -19.36 19.70 6.28
CA HIS A 143 -20.71 19.81 5.73
C HIS A 143 -20.76 20.59 4.41
N ASP A 144 -19.98 21.66 4.28
CA ASP A 144 -19.89 22.46 3.06
C ASP A 144 -19.27 21.68 1.91
N SER A 145 -18.18 20.95 2.16
CA SER A 145 -17.53 20.10 1.14
C SER A 145 -18.50 19.04 0.62
N LEU A 146 -19.22 18.38 1.54
CA LEU A 146 -20.24 17.39 1.20
C LEU A 146 -21.42 18.01 0.43
N ALA A 147 -21.92 19.17 0.86
CA ALA A 147 -23.02 19.87 0.19
C ALA A 147 -22.63 20.32 -1.22
N HIS A 148 -21.42 20.86 -1.37
CA HIS A 148 -20.85 21.25 -2.64
C HIS A 148 -20.75 20.07 -3.61
N PHE A 149 -20.16 18.97 -3.14
CA PHE A 149 -20.05 17.74 -3.92
C PHE A 149 -21.42 17.23 -4.38
N VAL A 150 -22.40 17.08 -3.48
CA VAL A 150 -23.74 16.60 -3.83
C VAL A 150 -24.42 17.53 -4.84
N ALA A 151 -24.30 18.85 -4.67
CA ALA A 151 -24.88 19.82 -5.60
C ALA A 151 -24.22 19.78 -6.99
N GLY A 152 -22.91 19.56 -7.06
CA GLY A 152 -22.17 19.49 -8.33
C GLY A 152 -22.31 18.16 -9.05
N ALA A 153 -22.31 17.04 -8.33
CA ALA A 153 -22.29 15.70 -8.88
C ALA A 153 -23.67 15.20 -9.33
N THR A 154 -24.73 15.48 -8.55
CA THR A 154 -26.10 14.97 -8.82
C THR A 154 -26.59 15.30 -10.24
N PRO A 155 -26.46 16.55 -10.75
CA PRO A 155 -26.87 16.87 -12.13
C PRO A 155 -25.97 16.23 -13.18
N VAL A 156 -24.67 16.07 -12.90
CA VAL A 156 -23.71 15.44 -13.80
C VAL A 156 -24.03 13.96 -13.98
N TYR A 157 -24.48 13.27 -12.93
CA TYR A 157 -24.91 11.87 -12.99
C TYR A 157 -26.32 11.71 -13.55
N GLY A 158 -27.14 12.77 -13.46
CA GLY A 158 -28.53 12.76 -13.90
C GLY A 158 -29.46 12.04 -12.93
N ILE A 159 -29.16 12.06 -11.64
CA ILE A 159 -29.99 11.44 -10.60
C ILE A 159 -31.19 12.35 -10.30
N GLY A 160 -32.39 11.78 -10.36
CA GLY A 160 -33.65 12.46 -10.03
C GLY A 160 -34.60 11.62 -9.15
N ALA A 161 -35.81 12.13 -8.96
CA ALA A 161 -36.78 11.55 -8.03
C ALA A 161 -37.41 10.21 -8.47
N ASP A 162 -37.15 9.79 -9.71
CA ASP A 162 -37.60 8.52 -10.27
C ASP A 162 -36.43 7.52 -10.44
N ASP A 163 -35.22 7.89 -10.01
CA ASP A 163 -34.06 7.01 -10.05
C ASP A 163 -34.03 6.06 -8.85
N ARG A 164 -33.48 4.88 -9.11
CA ARG A 164 -33.22 3.83 -8.12
C ARG A 164 -31.74 3.50 -8.19
N VAL A 165 -31.01 3.91 -7.15
CA VAL A 165 -29.56 3.78 -7.10
C VAL A 165 -29.19 2.64 -6.17
N LEU A 166 -28.34 1.73 -6.64
CA LEU A 166 -27.81 0.67 -5.79
C LEU A 166 -26.69 1.25 -4.90
N GLN A 167 -26.87 1.14 -3.59
CA GLN A 167 -25.80 1.36 -2.61
C GLN A 167 -24.92 0.10 -2.63
N PHE A 168 -23.79 0.17 -3.34
CA PHE A 168 -22.88 -0.96 -3.59
C PHE A 168 -21.66 -0.92 -2.68
N SER A 169 -21.04 0.24 -2.54
CA SER A 169 -19.78 0.45 -1.82
C SER A 169 -19.86 0.10 -0.33
N PRO A 170 -18.79 -0.32 0.34
CA PRO A 170 -18.80 -0.41 1.81
C PRO A 170 -19.00 0.98 2.44
N LEU A 171 -19.73 1.05 3.56
CA LEU A 171 -20.07 2.34 4.21
C LEU A 171 -18.86 3.09 4.79
N HIS A 172 -17.72 2.41 4.93
CA HIS A 172 -16.46 3.00 5.38
C HIS A 172 -15.59 3.53 4.22
N PHE A 173 -16.12 3.55 2.99
CA PHE A 173 -15.54 4.23 1.83
C PHE A 173 -16.43 5.38 1.37
N ASP A 174 -15.80 6.41 0.84
CA ASP A 174 -16.47 7.65 0.46
C ASP A 174 -17.34 7.51 -0.80
N ALA A 175 -17.13 6.48 -1.63
CA ALA A 175 -18.07 6.13 -2.69
C ALA A 175 -19.50 5.89 -2.17
N SER A 176 -19.69 5.34 -0.97
CA SER A 176 -21.04 5.19 -0.41
C SER A 176 -21.71 6.54 -0.12
N VAL A 177 -20.94 7.59 0.14
CA VAL A 177 -21.43 8.95 0.39
C VAL A 177 -22.14 9.48 -0.86
N GLN A 178 -21.55 9.26 -2.04
CA GLN A 178 -22.17 9.60 -3.31
C GLN A 178 -23.49 8.84 -3.51
N GLU A 179 -23.46 7.52 -3.37
CA GLU A 179 -24.63 6.65 -3.52
C GLU A 179 -25.79 7.08 -2.62
N ILE A 180 -25.50 7.39 -1.35
CA ILE A 180 -26.51 7.74 -0.34
C ILE A 180 -27.06 9.15 -0.58
N PHE A 181 -26.18 10.16 -0.58
CA PHE A 181 -26.62 11.54 -0.45
C PHE A 181 -27.09 12.17 -1.77
N ALA A 182 -26.50 11.79 -2.90
CA ALA A 182 -27.00 12.24 -4.21
C ALA A 182 -28.40 11.67 -4.46
N THR A 183 -28.62 10.40 -4.13
CA THR A 183 -29.92 9.72 -4.29
C THR A 183 -30.99 10.31 -3.39
N LEU A 184 -30.74 10.32 -2.07
CA LEU A 184 -31.76 10.77 -1.11
C LEU A 184 -32.04 12.26 -1.25
N GLY A 185 -31.04 13.09 -1.56
CA GLY A 185 -31.20 14.52 -1.79
C GLY A 185 -32.00 14.85 -3.05
N ALA A 186 -31.90 14.01 -4.09
CA ALA A 186 -32.64 14.17 -5.34
C ALA A 186 -34.09 13.66 -5.31
N GLY A 187 -34.49 12.93 -4.26
CA GLY A 187 -35.83 12.34 -4.15
C GLY A 187 -35.92 10.90 -4.66
N GLY A 188 -34.79 10.28 -5.01
CA GLY A 188 -34.73 8.91 -5.56
C GLY A 188 -34.81 7.83 -4.49
N THR A 189 -34.86 6.57 -4.92
CA THR A 189 -34.82 5.42 -4.00
C THR A 189 -33.41 4.86 -3.88
N LEU A 190 -32.86 4.82 -2.66
CA LEU A 190 -31.65 4.09 -2.35
C LEU A 190 -31.98 2.61 -2.10
N VAL A 191 -31.34 1.71 -2.85
CA VAL A 191 -31.49 0.25 -2.67
C VAL A 191 -30.19 -0.32 -2.16
N LEU A 192 -30.19 -0.92 -0.98
CA LEU A 192 -29.00 -1.53 -0.39
C LEU A 192 -28.78 -2.92 -1.00
N ARG A 193 -27.58 -3.20 -1.50
CA ARG A 193 -27.24 -4.56 -1.97
C ARG A 193 -27.27 -5.55 -0.81
N THR A 194 -27.55 -6.81 -1.14
CA THR A 194 -27.27 -7.97 -0.28
C THR A 194 -25.89 -8.56 -0.63
N ASP A 195 -25.38 -9.51 0.16
CA ASP A 195 -24.01 -10.02 -0.03
C ASP A 195 -23.86 -10.98 -1.22
N ASP A 196 -24.93 -11.67 -1.60
CA ASP A 196 -25.03 -12.45 -2.84
C ASP A 196 -24.83 -11.58 -4.09
N MET A 197 -25.23 -10.31 -4.05
CA MET A 197 -25.04 -9.35 -5.15
C MET A 197 -23.58 -8.92 -5.38
N LEU A 198 -22.61 -9.54 -4.69
CA LEU A 198 -21.20 -9.48 -5.08
C LEU A 198 -20.90 -10.38 -6.29
N ASP A 199 -21.67 -11.45 -6.50
CA ASP A 199 -21.64 -12.20 -7.76
C ASP A 199 -22.30 -11.38 -8.88
N VAL A 200 -21.68 -11.34 -10.06
CA VAL A 200 -22.16 -10.52 -11.19
C VAL A 200 -23.55 -10.97 -11.66
N GLY A 201 -23.83 -12.28 -11.65
CA GLY A 201 -25.13 -12.82 -12.04
C GLY A 201 -26.23 -12.37 -11.09
N GLU A 202 -26.01 -12.54 -9.79
CA GLU A 202 -26.95 -12.10 -8.75
C GLU A 202 -27.07 -10.58 -8.67
N LEU A 203 -25.99 -9.82 -8.94
CA LEU A 203 -26.04 -8.37 -9.06
C LEU A 203 -27.05 -7.96 -10.14
N LEU A 204 -26.92 -8.51 -11.35
CA LEU A 204 -27.77 -8.13 -12.48
C LEU A 204 -29.21 -8.63 -12.28
N ALA A 205 -29.41 -9.81 -11.70
CA ALA A 205 -30.73 -10.29 -11.31
C ALA A 205 -31.37 -9.40 -10.24
N GLY A 206 -30.62 -9.01 -9.20
CA GLY A 206 -31.04 -8.07 -8.17
C GLY A 206 -31.38 -6.69 -8.76
N CYS A 207 -30.57 -6.20 -9.69
CA CYS A 207 -30.83 -4.94 -10.38
C CYS A 207 -32.13 -4.97 -11.16
N ALA A 208 -32.43 -6.08 -11.86
CA ALA A 208 -33.71 -6.27 -12.53
C ALA A 208 -34.88 -6.37 -11.55
N ARG A 209 -34.74 -7.17 -10.47
CA ARG A 209 -35.77 -7.31 -9.41
C ARG A 209 -36.15 -5.97 -8.78
N HIS A 210 -35.15 -5.14 -8.51
CA HIS A 210 -35.33 -3.86 -7.84
C HIS A 210 -35.46 -2.68 -8.80
N GLY A 211 -35.44 -2.89 -10.11
CA GLY A 211 -35.57 -1.83 -11.13
C GLY A 211 -34.48 -0.75 -11.03
N ILE A 212 -33.24 -1.15 -10.76
CA ILE A 212 -32.12 -0.22 -10.60
C ILE A 212 -31.88 0.54 -11.89
N THR A 213 -31.74 1.86 -11.78
CA THR A 213 -31.52 2.80 -12.90
C THR A 213 -30.08 3.30 -12.96
N LEU A 214 -29.38 3.30 -11.83
CA LEU A 214 -27.97 3.70 -11.75
C LEU A 214 -27.16 2.73 -10.90
N LEU A 215 -26.01 2.34 -11.44
CA LEU A 215 -24.96 1.62 -10.73
C LEU A 215 -23.73 2.49 -10.57
N ASP A 216 -23.08 2.37 -9.42
CA ASP A 216 -21.82 3.03 -9.11
C ASP A 216 -20.84 1.94 -8.65
N LEU A 217 -19.83 1.64 -9.47
CA LEU A 217 -18.99 0.45 -9.32
C LEU A 217 -17.50 0.79 -9.32
N PRO A 218 -16.69 0.14 -8.48
CA PRO A 218 -15.24 0.14 -8.67
C PRO A 218 -14.90 -0.37 -10.08
N ALA A 219 -13.96 0.29 -10.77
CA ALA A 219 -13.59 -0.04 -12.15
C ALA A 219 -13.19 -1.53 -12.30
N ALA A 220 -12.51 -2.09 -11.30
CA ALA A 220 -12.18 -3.51 -11.23
C ALA A 220 -13.42 -4.43 -11.31
N TYR A 221 -14.45 -4.14 -10.51
CA TYR A 221 -15.69 -4.91 -10.51
C TYR A 221 -16.44 -4.74 -11.84
N TRP A 222 -16.44 -3.53 -12.38
CA TRP A 222 -17.02 -3.26 -13.69
C TRP A 222 -16.27 -4.01 -14.82
N HIS A 223 -14.95 -4.14 -14.77
CA HIS A 223 -14.20 -4.95 -15.74
C HIS A 223 -14.64 -6.42 -15.72
N GLU A 224 -14.86 -6.98 -14.53
CA GLU A 224 -15.40 -8.34 -14.38
C GLU A 224 -16.80 -8.45 -14.97
N LEU A 225 -17.68 -7.50 -14.68
CA LEU A 225 -19.03 -7.44 -15.24
C LEU A 225 -19.01 -7.41 -16.78
N VAL A 226 -18.18 -6.55 -17.38
CA VAL A 226 -18.01 -6.45 -18.84
C VAL A 226 -17.54 -7.78 -19.42
N HIS A 227 -16.57 -8.42 -18.76
CA HIS A 227 -16.05 -9.71 -19.18
C HIS A 227 -17.13 -10.79 -19.15
N VAL A 228 -17.86 -10.94 -18.04
CA VAL A 228 -18.96 -11.93 -17.90
C VAL A 228 -20.07 -11.68 -18.93
N MET A 229 -20.38 -10.42 -19.25
CA MET A 229 -21.33 -10.09 -20.31
C MET A 229 -20.84 -10.49 -21.70
N ALA A 230 -19.54 -10.35 -21.97
CA ALA A 230 -18.94 -10.68 -23.26
C ALA A 230 -18.91 -12.20 -23.51
N THR A 231 -18.63 -12.99 -22.46
CA THR A 231 -18.43 -14.45 -22.57
C THR A 231 -19.66 -15.27 -22.15
N GLY A 232 -20.62 -14.66 -21.46
CA GLY A 232 -21.76 -15.33 -20.85
C GLY A 232 -23.13 -14.90 -21.39
N PRO A 233 -24.20 -15.60 -20.96
CA PRO A 233 -25.58 -15.28 -21.35
C PRO A 233 -26.17 -14.10 -20.59
N VAL A 234 -25.46 -13.51 -19.62
CA VAL A 234 -25.99 -12.47 -18.74
C VAL A 234 -26.17 -11.17 -19.50
N ARG A 235 -27.26 -10.44 -19.20
CA ARG A 235 -27.60 -9.16 -19.84
C ARG A 235 -27.90 -8.12 -18.78
N LEU A 236 -27.63 -6.87 -19.11
CA LEU A 236 -27.99 -5.73 -18.27
C LEU A 236 -29.51 -5.59 -18.20
N PRO A 237 -30.06 -5.17 -17.05
CA PRO A 237 -31.49 -4.85 -16.93
C PRO A 237 -31.90 -3.72 -17.90
N ASP A 238 -33.16 -3.78 -18.36
CA ASP A 238 -33.76 -2.73 -19.19
C ASP A 238 -33.92 -1.40 -18.45
N SER A 239 -34.05 -1.46 -17.11
CA SER A 239 -34.18 -0.28 -16.26
C SER A 239 -32.88 0.52 -16.12
N LEU A 240 -31.72 -0.11 -16.36
CA LEU A 240 -30.42 0.51 -16.13
C LEU A 240 -30.14 1.59 -17.19
N ARG A 241 -29.85 2.81 -16.74
CA ARG A 241 -29.63 3.99 -17.59
C ARG A 241 -28.23 4.57 -17.47
N THR A 242 -27.61 4.46 -16.30
CA THR A 242 -26.28 5.01 -16.02
C THR A 242 -25.42 4.01 -15.25
N VAL A 243 -24.15 3.89 -15.64
CA VAL A 243 -23.10 3.22 -14.87
C VAL A 243 -21.99 4.22 -14.63
N ILE A 244 -21.63 4.40 -13.37
CA ILE A 244 -20.46 5.17 -12.93
C ILE A 244 -19.37 4.17 -12.56
N ILE A 245 -18.16 4.42 -13.04
CA ILE A 245 -16.95 3.66 -12.68
C ILE A 245 -15.94 4.57 -12.00
N TYR A 246 -15.25 4.06 -10.98
CA TYR A 246 -14.31 4.85 -10.20
C TYR A 246 -13.19 4.01 -9.55
N GLY A 247 -12.28 4.70 -8.86
CA GLY A 247 -11.38 4.10 -7.87
C GLY A 247 -10.08 3.51 -8.42
N GLU A 248 -10.08 3.07 -9.67
CA GLU A 248 -8.90 2.60 -10.43
C GLU A 248 -9.00 3.04 -11.89
N ALA A 249 -7.91 2.93 -12.65
CA ALA A 249 -7.91 3.25 -14.07
C ALA A 249 -8.81 2.26 -14.84
N ALA A 250 -9.75 2.80 -15.61
CA ALA A 250 -10.56 2.02 -16.54
C ALA A 250 -9.72 1.62 -17.75
N LEU A 251 -9.78 0.34 -18.13
CA LEU A 251 -9.00 -0.19 -19.25
C LEU A 251 -9.62 0.23 -20.60
N PRO A 252 -8.85 0.80 -21.54
CA PRO A 252 -9.36 1.18 -22.86
C PRO A 252 -10.10 0.04 -23.57
N GLU A 253 -9.58 -1.19 -23.48
CA GLU A 253 -10.17 -2.36 -24.13
C GLU A 253 -11.51 -2.74 -23.51
N ARG A 254 -11.68 -2.58 -22.19
CA ARG A 254 -12.95 -2.83 -21.50
C ARG A 254 -13.98 -1.75 -21.82
N VAL A 255 -13.54 -0.51 -21.99
CA VAL A 255 -14.40 0.59 -22.47
C VAL A 255 -14.88 0.31 -23.89
N ALA A 256 -13.98 -0.09 -24.80
CA ALA A 256 -14.34 -0.45 -26.17
C ALA A 256 -15.34 -1.63 -26.19
N GLN A 257 -15.10 -2.68 -25.41
CA GLN A 257 -16.03 -3.81 -25.27
C GLN A 257 -17.39 -3.39 -24.72
N TRP A 258 -17.43 -2.51 -23.73
CA TRP A 258 -18.70 -1.98 -23.22
C TRP A 258 -19.47 -1.21 -24.28
N VAL A 259 -18.79 -0.33 -25.02
CA VAL A 259 -19.42 0.44 -26.12
C VAL A 259 -19.96 -0.51 -27.20
N GLU A 260 -19.24 -1.59 -27.53
CA GLU A 260 -19.71 -2.60 -28.48
C GLU A 260 -20.94 -3.37 -27.96
N LEU A 261 -20.91 -3.82 -26.71
CA LEU A 261 -21.97 -4.64 -26.11
C LEU A 261 -23.24 -3.85 -25.77
N VAL A 262 -23.09 -2.60 -25.34
CA VAL A 262 -24.16 -1.80 -24.73
C VAL A 262 -24.58 -0.63 -25.62
N GLY A 263 -23.68 -0.14 -26.48
CA GLY A 263 -23.88 1.05 -27.29
C GLY A 263 -24.22 2.27 -26.44
N GLU A 264 -25.11 3.12 -26.96
CA GLU A 264 -25.54 4.35 -26.28
C GLU A 264 -26.72 4.12 -25.31
N ARG A 265 -27.13 2.86 -25.07
CA ARG A 265 -28.29 2.54 -24.24
C ARG A 265 -28.08 2.94 -22.78
N VAL A 266 -26.86 2.77 -22.28
CA VAL A 266 -26.48 3.06 -20.89
C VAL A 266 -25.31 4.03 -20.90
N ARG A 267 -25.48 5.15 -20.21
CA ARG A 267 -24.45 6.15 -20.07
C ARG A 267 -23.31 5.61 -19.20
N LEU A 268 -22.08 5.63 -19.71
CA LEU A 268 -20.89 5.22 -18.96
C LEU A 268 -20.12 6.44 -18.50
N LEU A 269 -19.97 6.62 -17.19
CA LEU A 269 -19.24 7.75 -16.60
C LEU A 269 -18.01 7.26 -15.87
N ASN A 270 -16.84 7.81 -16.20
CA ASN A 270 -15.62 7.57 -15.46
C ASN A 270 -15.37 8.72 -14.48
N ALA A 271 -15.48 8.42 -13.19
CA ALA A 271 -15.38 9.38 -12.11
C ALA A 271 -14.04 9.23 -11.38
N TYR A 272 -13.39 10.36 -11.11
CA TYR A 272 -12.11 10.41 -10.42
C TYR A 272 -12.16 11.44 -9.29
N GLY A 273 -11.65 11.06 -8.13
CA GLY A 273 -11.40 11.96 -7.02
C GLY A 273 -10.74 11.22 -5.86
N PRO A 274 -9.74 11.82 -5.20
CA PRO A 274 -9.27 11.33 -3.91
C PRO A 274 -10.22 11.78 -2.79
N THR A 275 -10.24 11.02 -1.69
CA THR A 275 -11.09 11.29 -0.51
C THR A 275 -10.89 12.69 0.06
N GLU A 276 -9.69 13.22 -0.04
CA GLU A 276 -9.27 14.57 0.38
C GLU A 276 -9.94 15.69 -0.40
N THR A 277 -10.64 15.36 -1.49
CA THR A 277 -11.46 16.26 -2.32
C THR A 277 -12.93 15.88 -2.37
N THR A 278 -13.38 15.08 -1.40
CA THR A 278 -14.79 14.67 -1.23
C THR A 278 -15.32 13.86 -2.41
N VAL A 279 -15.04 12.55 -2.38
CA VAL A 279 -15.57 11.52 -3.30
C VAL A 279 -15.08 11.66 -4.75
N VAL A 280 -15.59 12.64 -5.51
CA VAL A 280 -15.29 12.82 -6.94
C VAL A 280 -15.00 14.28 -7.22
N ALA A 281 -13.96 14.52 -8.01
CA ALA A 281 -13.51 15.83 -8.45
C ALA A 281 -13.71 16.05 -9.96
N THR A 282 -13.54 15.00 -10.78
CA THR A 282 -13.66 15.07 -12.24
C THR A 282 -14.48 13.90 -12.78
N VAL A 283 -15.18 14.13 -13.89
CA VAL A 283 -16.00 13.11 -14.57
C VAL A 283 -15.80 13.18 -16.08
N ALA A 284 -15.61 12.02 -16.71
CA ALA A 284 -15.66 11.83 -18.16
C ALA A 284 -16.94 11.07 -18.57
N ASP A 285 -17.53 11.45 -19.69
CA ASP A 285 -18.58 10.66 -20.35
C ASP A 285 -17.94 9.78 -21.42
N LEU A 286 -17.96 8.47 -21.17
CA LEU A 286 -17.35 7.45 -22.03
C LEU A 286 -18.37 6.75 -22.93
N THR A 287 -19.63 7.18 -22.94
CA THR A 287 -20.71 6.51 -23.69
C THR A 287 -20.43 6.42 -25.19
N ARG A 288 -19.69 7.39 -25.73
CA ARG A 288 -19.22 7.43 -27.13
C ARG A 288 -17.70 7.47 -27.22
N HIS A 289 -17.00 6.92 -26.24
CA HIS A 289 -15.54 6.89 -26.27
C HIS A 289 -15.06 6.03 -27.44
N GLY A 290 -14.13 6.57 -28.23
CA GLY A 290 -13.47 5.85 -29.30
C GLY A 290 -12.14 5.27 -28.84
N ASP A 291 -11.25 5.00 -29.79
CA ASP A 291 -9.90 4.51 -29.47
C ASP A 291 -9.05 5.60 -28.81
N GLY A 292 -8.33 5.24 -27.75
CA GLY A 292 -7.34 6.10 -27.12
C GLY A 292 -7.26 5.94 -25.60
N PRO A 293 -6.50 6.84 -24.93
CA PRO A 293 -6.43 6.88 -23.48
C PRO A 293 -7.79 7.22 -22.88
N VAL A 294 -8.19 6.51 -21.83
CA VAL A 294 -9.44 6.77 -21.12
C VAL A 294 -9.28 8.00 -20.22
N PRO A 295 -10.02 9.09 -20.46
CA PRO A 295 -9.91 10.29 -19.65
C PRO A 295 -10.60 10.12 -18.28
N ILE A 296 -10.10 10.85 -17.29
CA ILE A 296 -10.81 11.13 -16.03
C ILE A 296 -11.70 12.39 -16.12
N GLY A 297 -11.63 13.07 -17.26
CA GLY A 297 -12.64 14.02 -17.73
C GLY A 297 -12.42 15.44 -17.27
N ARG A 298 -13.50 16.14 -16.93
CA ARG A 298 -13.49 17.56 -16.57
C ARG A 298 -13.90 17.76 -15.11
N PRO A 299 -13.42 18.82 -14.44
CA PRO A 299 -13.85 19.13 -13.08
C PRO A 299 -15.37 19.27 -12.94
N LEU A 300 -15.90 18.78 -11.82
CA LEU A 300 -17.28 19.02 -11.42
C LEU A 300 -17.52 20.53 -11.22
N PRO A 301 -18.80 20.99 -11.29
CA PRO A 301 -19.13 22.38 -10.98
C PRO A 301 -18.55 22.82 -9.64
N GLY A 302 -17.76 23.90 -9.65
CA GLY A 302 -17.14 24.45 -8.44
C GLY A 302 -15.81 23.80 -8.01
N VAL A 303 -15.36 22.76 -8.74
CA VAL A 303 -14.01 22.21 -8.66
C VAL A 303 -13.15 22.81 -9.77
N ARG A 304 -11.88 23.08 -9.47
CA ARG A 304 -10.86 23.45 -10.46
C ARG A 304 -9.70 22.47 -10.41
N ALA A 305 -9.13 22.23 -11.58
CA ALA A 305 -7.93 21.42 -11.76
C ALA A 305 -6.79 22.31 -12.29
N ALA A 306 -5.63 22.22 -11.64
CA ALA A 306 -4.38 22.80 -12.10
C ALA A 306 -3.36 21.69 -12.34
N ILE A 307 -2.45 21.87 -13.30
CA ILE A 307 -1.39 20.92 -13.58
C ILE A 307 -0.04 21.62 -13.38
N VAL A 308 0.73 21.18 -12.39
CA VAL A 308 2.02 21.77 -12.04
C VAL A 308 3.09 20.71 -12.12
N GLY A 309 4.04 20.85 -13.06
CA GLY A 309 5.09 19.84 -13.27
C GLY A 309 4.56 18.45 -13.67
N GLY A 310 3.37 18.40 -14.28
CA GLY A 310 2.67 17.15 -14.64
C GLY A 310 1.77 16.58 -13.52
N GLU A 311 1.89 17.09 -12.28
CA GLU A 311 1.03 16.68 -11.16
C GLU A 311 -0.34 17.36 -11.23
N LEU A 312 -1.42 16.60 -10.99
CA LEU A 312 -2.77 17.13 -10.82
C LEU A 312 -2.94 17.76 -9.42
N LEU A 313 -3.34 19.03 -9.40
CA LEU A 313 -3.76 19.73 -8.19
C LEU A 313 -5.25 20.07 -8.29
N LEU A 314 -5.98 19.85 -7.20
CA LEU A 314 -7.42 20.10 -7.13
C LEU A 314 -7.70 21.27 -6.18
N LEU A 315 -8.62 22.15 -6.58
CA LEU A 315 -9.00 23.36 -5.85
C LEU A 315 -10.53 23.52 -5.82
N GLY A 316 -11.02 24.34 -4.89
CA GLY A 316 -12.44 24.71 -4.81
C GLY A 316 -13.24 23.92 -3.79
N GLY A 317 -14.55 23.84 -3.99
CA GLY A 317 -15.49 23.46 -2.95
C GLY A 317 -15.50 21.97 -2.55
N GLY A 318 -14.80 21.11 -3.28
CA GLY A 318 -14.61 19.70 -2.90
C GLY A 318 -13.55 19.49 -1.82
N LEU A 319 -12.67 20.46 -1.56
CA LEU A 319 -11.57 20.27 -0.61
C LEU A 319 -12.06 19.99 0.81
N THR A 320 -11.50 18.95 1.40
CA THR A 320 -11.74 18.57 2.80
C THR A 320 -10.95 19.44 3.77
N ARG A 321 -11.25 19.36 5.07
CA ARG A 321 -10.44 20.01 6.11
C ARG A 321 -9.01 19.45 6.16
N GLY A 322 -8.85 18.21 5.70
CA GLY A 322 -7.60 17.48 5.64
C GLY A 322 -7.58 16.31 6.61
N TYR A 323 -6.37 15.88 6.95
CA TYR A 323 -6.12 14.71 7.78
C TYR A 323 -6.25 15.05 9.28
N LEU A 324 -6.94 14.18 10.01
CA LEU A 324 -7.17 14.27 11.45
C LEU A 324 -5.83 14.14 12.20
N GLY A 325 -5.47 15.15 13.00
CA GLY A 325 -4.27 15.06 13.85
C GLY A 325 -2.93 14.95 13.11
N ARG A 326 -2.84 15.36 11.84
CA ARG A 326 -1.60 15.28 11.02
C ARG A 326 -1.20 16.64 10.42
N PRO A 327 -0.69 17.59 11.22
CA PRO A 327 -0.36 18.95 10.74
C PRO A 327 0.70 18.96 9.62
N GLU A 328 1.73 18.12 9.70
CA GLU A 328 2.79 18.03 8.69
C GLU A 328 2.30 17.42 7.36
N LEU A 329 1.44 16.39 7.44
CA LEU A 329 0.83 15.83 6.24
C LEU A 329 -0.15 16.82 5.60
N ASN A 330 -0.88 17.57 6.43
CA ASN A 330 -1.76 18.63 5.95
C ASN A 330 -0.99 19.74 5.24
N SER A 331 0.10 20.24 5.82
CA SER A 331 0.88 21.33 5.20
C SER A 331 1.60 20.91 3.92
N SER A 332 1.98 19.63 3.81
CA SER A 332 2.64 19.10 2.61
C SER A 332 1.68 18.76 1.46
N ARG A 333 0.43 18.36 1.76
CA ARG A 333 -0.57 17.96 0.75
C ARG A 333 -1.58 19.07 0.43
N PHE A 334 -1.99 19.87 1.41
CA PHE A 334 -2.90 21.01 1.23
C PHE A 334 -2.10 22.31 1.23
N ILE A 335 -1.71 22.75 0.04
CA ILE A 335 -0.82 23.90 -0.17
C ILE A 335 -1.60 25.17 -0.55
N GLN A 336 -0.90 26.30 -0.61
CA GLN A 336 -1.40 27.51 -1.26
C GLN A 336 -0.89 27.56 -2.70
N LEU A 337 -1.80 27.70 -3.66
CA LEU A 337 -1.52 27.94 -5.08
C LEU A 337 -2.25 29.21 -5.49
N ASP A 338 -1.50 30.23 -5.91
CA ASP A 338 -2.03 31.54 -6.32
C ASP A 338 -2.98 32.20 -5.31
N GLY A 339 -2.70 32.02 -4.01
CA GLY A 339 -3.50 32.58 -2.91
C GLY A 339 -4.76 31.78 -2.56
N GLU A 340 -4.93 30.60 -3.16
CA GLU A 340 -6.01 29.68 -2.85
C GLU A 340 -5.50 28.34 -2.34
N ARG A 341 -6.32 27.65 -1.55
CA ARG A 341 -5.99 26.32 -1.06
C ARG A 341 -6.14 25.28 -2.18
N ALA A 342 -5.12 24.44 -2.35
CA ALA A 342 -5.06 23.36 -3.34
C ALA A 342 -4.61 22.05 -2.70
N TYR A 343 -5.13 20.92 -3.18
CA TYR A 343 -4.70 19.58 -2.79
C TYR A 343 -3.80 18.97 -3.85
N ARG A 344 -2.62 18.49 -3.42
CA ARG A 344 -1.64 17.74 -4.23
C ARG A 344 -2.00 16.26 -4.27
N THR A 345 -2.52 15.80 -5.40
CA THR A 345 -2.99 14.42 -5.57
C THR A 345 -1.84 13.39 -5.62
N GLY A 346 -0.64 13.82 -6.03
CA GLY A 346 0.44 12.90 -6.37
C GLY A 346 0.20 12.12 -7.67
N ASP A 347 -0.78 12.52 -8.48
CA ASP A 347 -1.16 11.83 -9.71
C ASP A 347 -0.66 12.57 -10.95
N LEU A 348 -0.08 11.84 -11.89
CA LEU A 348 0.43 12.38 -13.15
C LEU A 348 -0.68 12.45 -14.18
N VAL A 349 -0.81 13.61 -14.82
CA VAL A 349 -1.86 13.86 -15.80
C VAL A 349 -1.37 14.67 -17.00
N THR A 350 -2.10 14.55 -18.10
CA THR A 350 -2.01 15.46 -19.25
C THR A 350 -3.38 15.95 -19.66
N ILE A 351 -3.42 17.01 -20.46
CA ILE A 351 -4.66 17.45 -21.11
C ILE A 351 -4.72 16.83 -22.51
N GLY A 352 -5.75 16.02 -22.76
CA GLY A 352 -6.04 15.44 -24.07
C GLY A 352 -6.49 16.49 -25.09
N ALA A 353 -6.58 16.08 -26.37
CA ALA A 353 -6.93 16.97 -27.47
C ALA A 353 -8.32 17.63 -27.32
N ASP A 354 -9.24 16.95 -26.65
CA ASP A 354 -10.60 17.41 -26.34
C ASP A 354 -10.71 18.21 -25.03
N ARG A 355 -9.55 18.59 -24.46
CA ARG A 355 -9.39 19.28 -23.18
C ARG A 355 -9.88 18.49 -21.97
N GLN A 356 -10.03 17.18 -22.08
CA GLN A 356 -10.24 16.30 -20.93
C GLN A 356 -8.91 15.99 -20.26
N ILE A 357 -8.94 15.72 -18.97
CA ILE A 357 -7.78 15.30 -18.21
C ILE A 357 -7.60 13.79 -18.39
N VAL A 358 -6.39 13.38 -18.74
CA VAL A 358 -5.98 11.97 -18.90
C VAL A 358 -4.99 11.64 -17.79
N TYR A 359 -5.29 10.56 -17.06
CA TYR A 359 -4.47 10.04 -15.96
C TYR A 359 -3.39 9.09 -16.47
N HIS A 360 -2.18 9.17 -15.91
CA HIS A 360 -0.99 8.40 -16.33
C HIS A 360 -0.29 7.67 -15.17
N GLY A 361 -0.97 7.47 -14.04
CA GLY A 361 -0.37 6.82 -12.86
C GLY A 361 -0.01 7.81 -11.75
N ARG A 362 0.65 7.30 -10.71
CA ARG A 362 1.09 8.11 -9.55
C ARG A 362 2.57 8.45 -9.64
N ILE A 363 2.93 9.62 -9.14
CA ILE A 363 4.32 10.08 -9.00
C ILE A 363 5.13 9.12 -8.12
N ASP A 364 4.49 8.62 -7.06
CA ASP A 364 5.14 7.79 -6.05
C ASP A 364 5.24 6.29 -6.49
N ASP A 365 4.48 5.88 -7.51
CA ASP A 365 4.41 4.49 -7.99
C ASP A 365 5.37 4.23 -9.18
N GLU A 366 5.95 5.27 -9.79
CA GLU A 366 7.00 5.10 -10.79
C GLU A 366 8.23 4.40 -10.19
N VAL A 367 8.55 3.23 -10.73
CA VAL A 367 9.70 2.44 -10.29
C VAL A 367 10.85 2.64 -11.24
N LYS A 368 12.07 2.79 -10.69
CA LYS A 368 13.28 2.78 -11.50
C LYS A 368 13.68 1.33 -11.82
N ILE A 369 13.57 0.94 -13.09
CA ILE A 369 13.99 -0.36 -13.62
C ILE A 369 15.07 -0.10 -14.67
N GLY A 370 16.28 -0.60 -14.45
CA GLY A 370 17.40 -0.41 -15.38
C GLY A 370 17.72 1.07 -15.69
N GLY A 371 17.52 1.97 -14.73
CA GLY A 371 17.75 3.41 -14.89
C GLY A 371 16.60 4.20 -15.55
N GLN A 372 15.56 3.51 -16.03
CA GLN A 372 14.35 4.14 -16.58
C GLN A 372 13.24 4.16 -15.53
N ARG A 373 12.47 5.24 -15.48
CA ARG A 373 11.23 5.26 -14.70
C ARG A 373 10.15 4.58 -15.51
N ILE A 374 9.59 3.52 -14.94
CA ILE A 374 8.51 2.75 -15.52
C ILE A 374 7.32 2.84 -14.56
N ASP A 375 6.15 3.12 -15.11
CA ASP A 375 4.89 2.95 -14.41
C ASP A 375 4.42 1.49 -14.57
N PRO A 376 4.35 0.68 -13.50
CA PRO A 376 3.82 -0.67 -13.58
C PRO A 376 2.38 -0.71 -14.08
N ALA A 377 1.54 0.29 -13.80
CA ALA A 377 0.15 0.31 -14.23
C ALA A 377 -0.02 0.47 -15.75
N ALA A 378 0.94 1.13 -16.41
CA ALA A 378 1.00 1.16 -17.87
C ALA A 378 1.25 -0.25 -18.44
N VAL A 379 2.07 -1.07 -17.76
CA VAL A 379 2.32 -2.47 -18.15
C VAL A 379 1.10 -3.36 -17.85
N ASP A 380 0.37 -3.10 -16.76
CA ASP A 380 -0.91 -3.75 -16.45
C ASP A 380 -1.87 -3.63 -17.64
N SER A 381 -2.04 -2.39 -18.12
CA SER A 381 -2.95 -2.06 -19.22
C SER A 381 -2.56 -2.78 -20.50
N VAL A 382 -1.26 -2.80 -20.84
CA VAL A 382 -0.78 -3.52 -22.04
C VAL A 382 -1.02 -5.01 -21.94
N LEU A 383 -0.77 -5.63 -20.77
CA LEU A 383 -1.02 -7.07 -20.56
C LEU A 383 -2.51 -7.41 -20.57
N ALA A 384 -3.34 -6.57 -19.95
CA ALA A 384 -4.79 -6.76 -19.90
C ALA A 384 -5.44 -6.63 -21.29
N GLY A 385 -4.82 -5.93 -22.23
CA GLY A 385 -5.24 -5.88 -23.64
C GLY A 385 -4.94 -7.16 -24.45
N HIS A 386 -4.23 -8.15 -23.88
CA HIS A 386 -3.98 -9.42 -24.55
C HIS A 386 -5.25 -10.31 -24.54
N PRO A 387 -5.69 -10.90 -25.68
CA PRO A 387 -6.94 -11.67 -25.75
C PRO A 387 -7.03 -12.87 -24.78
N GLY A 388 -5.89 -13.47 -24.43
CA GLY A 388 -5.80 -14.59 -23.49
C GLY A 388 -5.73 -14.20 -22.00
N ILE A 389 -5.83 -12.90 -21.67
CA ILE A 389 -5.66 -12.39 -20.30
C ILE A 389 -6.96 -11.76 -19.80
N ARG A 390 -7.43 -12.27 -18.66
CA ARG A 390 -8.62 -11.76 -17.96
C ARG A 390 -8.29 -10.56 -17.10
N GLU A 391 -7.22 -10.67 -16.33
CA GLU A 391 -6.72 -9.65 -15.41
C GLU A 391 -5.18 -9.66 -15.37
N ALA A 392 -4.57 -8.50 -15.15
CA ALA A 392 -3.14 -8.36 -14.98
C ALA A 392 -2.80 -7.35 -13.86
N ALA A 393 -1.76 -7.64 -13.10
CA ALA A 393 -1.15 -6.72 -12.15
C ALA A 393 0.37 -6.89 -12.15
N VAL A 394 1.09 -5.80 -12.32
CA VAL A 394 2.53 -5.72 -12.40
C VAL A 394 3.03 -4.99 -11.16
N VAL A 395 4.01 -5.57 -10.53
CA VAL A 395 4.68 -5.02 -9.36
C VAL A 395 6.18 -5.01 -9.58
N ALA A 396 6.86 -3.99 -9.07
CA ALA A 396 8.31 -4.05 -8.95
C ALA A 396 8.67 -4.89 -7.74
N GLN A 397 9.37 -5.98 -7.98
CA GLN A 397 9.97 -6.77 -6.93
C GLN A 397 11.47 -6.59 -6.97
N GLN A 398 12.05 -6.52 -5.78
CA GLN A 398 13.48 -6.47 -5.62
C GLN A 398 13.95 -7.90 -5.36
N ASP A 399 14.90 -8.39 -6.16
CA ASP A 399 15.53 -9.68 -5.90
C ASP A 399 16.50 -9.61 -4.71
N GLY A 400 17.07 -10.75 -4.33
CA GLY A 400 18.03 -10.85 -3.21
C GLY A 400 19.30 -10.01 -3.40
N ASP A 401 19.63 -9.64 -4.65
CA ASP A 401 20.78 -8.79 -5.00
C ASP A 401 20.41 -7.29 -5.01
N GLY A 402 19.18 -6.94 -4.66
CA GLY A 402 18.72 -5.55 -4.61
C GLY A 402 18.31 -4.98 -5.97
N VAL A 403 18.28 -5.78 -7.04
CA VAL A 403 17.88 -5.34 -8.37
C VAL A 403 16.36 -5.35 -8.48
N LYS A 404 15.78 -4.19 -8.76
CA LYS A 404 14.34 -4.07 -9.03
C LYS A 404 14.02 -4.59 -10.42
N ARG A 405 13.07 -5.52 -10.49
CA ARG A 405 12.54 -6.11 -11.72
C ARG A 405 11.02 -6.05 -11.68
N LEU A 406 10.41 -5.90 -12.85
CA LEU A 406 8.95 -6.01 -12.97
C LEU A 406 8.56 -7.48 -12.96
N VAL A 407 7.53 -7.80 -12.19
CA VAL A 407 6.87 -9.11 -12.18
C VAL A 407 5.40 -8.89 -12.51
N ALA A 408 4.90 -9.62 -13.51
CA ALA A 408 3.48 -9.63 -13.85
C ALA A 408 2.78 -10.82 -13.18
N PHE A 409 1.62 -10.56 -12.58
CA PHE A 409 0.68 -11.58 -12.13
C PHE A 409 -0.53 -11.49 -13.05
N VAL A 410 -0.86 -12.61 -13.70
CA VAL A 410 -1.92 -12.64 -14.71
C VAL A 410 -2.90 -13.75 -14.42
N VAL A 411 -4.18 -13.48 -14.68
CA VAL A 411 -5.23 -14.50 -14.75
C VAL A 411 -5.50 -14.75 -16.23
N THR A 412 -5.38 -16.00 -16.67
CA THR A 412 -5.58 -16.40 -18.07
C THR A 412 -6.78 -17.33 -18.20
N GLU A 413 -7.48 -17.23 -19.32
CA GLU A 413 -8.62 -18.11 -19.67
C GLU A 413 -8.26 -19.17 -20.70
N GLY A 414 -7.03 -19.17 -21.22
CA GLY A 414 -6.62 -20.10 -22.26
C GLY A 414 -5.11 -20.12 -22.46
N GLY A 415 -4.45 -21.12 -21.85
CA GLY A 415 -3.17 -21.72 -22.23
C GLY A 415 -2.00 -20.80 -22.60
N THR A 416 -2.09 -19.49 -22.34
CA THR A 416 -1.15 -18.49 -22.87
C THR A 416 0.18 -18.67 -22.16
N CYS A 417 1.26 -18.86 -22.92
CA CYS A 417 2.57 -19.06 -22.31
C CYS A 417 3.20 -17.71 -21.92
N THR A 418 4.07 -17.73 -20.91
CA THR A 418 4.69 -16.53 -20.35
C THR A 418 5.59 -15.81 -21.38
N ASP A 419 6.16 -16.53 -22.34
CA ASP A 419 6.96 -15.96 -23.43
C ASP A 419 6.14 -15.11 -24.39
N GLU A 420 4.92 -15.56 -24.73
CA GLU A 420 3.99 -14.83 -25.59
C GLU A 420 3.61 -13.49 -24.96
N LEU A 421 3.34 -13.48 -23.65
CA LEU A 421 3.02 -12.26 -22.91
C LEU A 421 4.20 -11.28 -22.83
N ARG A 422 5.42 -11.77 -22.64
CA ARG A 422 6.62 -10.92 -22.68
C ARG A 422 6.85 -10.34 -24.08
N ALA A 423 6.62 -11.13 -25.14
CA ALA A 423 6.69 -10.64 -26.51
C ALA A 423 5.62 -9.57 -26.80
N TRP A 424 4.41 -9.76 -26.29
CA TRP A 424 3.30 -8.81 -26.41
C TRP A 424 3.63 -7.43 -25.81
N VAL A 425 4.19 -7.41 -24.59
CA VAL A 425 4.64 -6.16 -23.95
C VAL A 425 5.81 -5.54 -24.71
N ARG A 426 6.80 -6.35 -25.11
CA ARG A 426 7.98 -5.87 -25.84
C ARG A 426 7.64 -5.19 -27.17
N ALA A 427 6.55 -5.60 -27.82
CA ALA A 427 6.10 -4.97 -29.06
C ALA A 427 5.46 -3.58 -28.85
N ARG A 428 5.07 -3.22 -27.62
CA ARG A 428 4.27 -2.02 -27.31
C ARG A 428 4.95 -1.07 -26.32
N MET A 429 5.95 -1.55 -25.59
CA MET A 429 6.63 -0.79 -24.54
C MET A 429 8.16 -0.93 -24.64
N PRO A 430 8.93 0.01 -24.04
CA PRO A 430 10.38 -0.10 -23.95
C PRO A 430 10.84 -1.39 -23.28
N ALA A 431 12.07 -1.84 -23.59
CA ALA A 431 12.61 -3.10 -23.08
C ALA A 431 12.62 -3.19 -21.53
N ALA A 432 12.82 -2.07 -20.83
CA ALA A 432 12.80 -2.03 -19.36
C ALA A 432 11.39 -2.21 -18.75
N ALA A 433 10.33 -2.05 -19.54
CA ALA A 433 8.95 -2.27 -19.13
C ALA A 433 8.49 -3.73 -19.29
N VAL A 434 9.29 -4.57 -19.95
CA VAL A 434 8.97 -5.99 -20.12
C VAL A 434 9.17 -6.72 -18.79
N PRO A 435 8.14 -7.37 -18.23
CA PRO A 435 8.27 -8.12 -16.98
C PRO A 435 9.36 -9.19 -17.08
N ALA A 436 10.24 -9.23 -16.08
CA ALA A 436 11.27 -10.24 -15.96
C ALA A 436 10.66 -11.62 -15.70
N ALA A 437 9.56 -11.66 -14.93
CA ALA A 437 8.78 -12.86 -14.66
C ALA A 437 7.29 -12.59 -14.90
N VAL A 438 6.57 -13.65 -15.28
CA VAL A 438 5.11 -13.66 -15.41
C VAL A 438 4.62 -14.87 -14.60
N SER A 439 3.81 -14.62 -13.59
CA SER A 439 3.18 -15.62 -12.74
C SER A 439 1.71 -15.75 -13.11
N ILE A 440 1.26 -16.96 -13.42
CA ILE A 440 -0.14 -17.23 -13.70
C ILE A 440 -0.82 -17.58 -12.37
N VAL A 441 -1.84 -16.81 -12.00
CA VAL A 441 -2.59 -16.99 -10.76
C VAL A 441 -4.06 -17.30 -11.05
N VAL A 442 -4.73 -17.97 -10.13
CA VAL A 442 -6.15 -18.32 -10.26
C VAL A 442 -7.03 -17.07 -10.14
N ALA A 443 -6.64 -16.13 -9.28
CA ALA A 443 -7.27 -14.81 -9.12
C ALA A 443 -6.26 -13.82 -8.53
N LEU A 444 -6.46 -12.52 -8.77
CA LEU A 444 -5.69 -11.48 -8.09
C LEU A 444 -6.29 -11.18 -6.71
N PRO A 445 -5.47 -11.04 -5.65
CA PRO A 445 -5.97 -10.71 -4.33
C PRO A 445 -6.57 -9.30 -4.32
N ARG A 446 -7.62 -9.10 -3.53
CA ARG A 446 -8.34 -7.84 -3.42
C ARG A 446 -8.26 -7.29 -2.00
N THR A 447 -8.21 -5.98 -1.85
CA THR A 447 -8.41 -5.29 -0.57
C THR A 447 -9.91 -5.26 -0.21
N SER A 448 -10.25 -4.83 1.01
CA SER A 448 -11.65 -4.60 1.41
C SER A 448 -12.38 -3.55 0.56
N SER A 449 -11.64 -2.73 -0.20
CA SER A 449 -12.21 -1.76 -1.16
C SER A 449 -12.49 -2.35 -2.55
N GLY A 450 -12.22 -3.65 -2.75
CA GLY A 450 -12.30 -4.30 -4.06
C GLY A 450 -11.16 -3.94 -5.04
N LYS A 451 -10.11 -3.25 -4.57
CA LYS A 451 -8.92 -2.92 -5.36
C LYS A 451 -7.94 -4.07 -5.38
N ILE A 452 -7.08 -4.17 -6.39
CA ILE A 452 -6.02 -5.21 -6.40
C ILE A 452 -5.04 -4.94 -5.24
N ASP A 453 -4.87 -5.93 -4.37
CA ASP A 453 -3.88 -5.86 -3.29
C ASP A 453 -2.48 -6.17 -3.81
N ARG A 454 -1.87 -5.17 -4.45
CA ARG A 454 -0.51 -5.28 -5.00
C ARG A 454 0.56 -5.56 -3.93
N LYS A 455 0.28 -5.33 -2.64
CA LYS A 455 1.26 -5.56 -1.56
C LYS A 455 1.36 -7.04 -1.18
N SER A 456 0.27 -7.80 -1.33
CA SER A 456 0.27 -9.26 -1.13
C SER A 456 0.76 -10.03 -2.36
N LEU A 457 0.73 -9.41 -3.55
CA LEU A 457 1.34 -9.96 -4.77
C LEU A 457 2.85 -10.07 -4.62
N ARG A 458 3.31 -11.29 -4.35
CA ARG A 458 4.71 -11.68 -4.34
C ARG A 458 4.85 -12.96 -5.13
N THR A 459 5.98 -13.15 -5.81
CA THR A 459 6.25 -14.47 -6.37
C THR A 459 6.40 -15.40 -5.17
N THR A 460 5.46 -16.32 -4.99
CA THR A 460 5.69 -17.49 -4.16
C THR A 460 6.77 -18.30 -4.86
N ASP A 461 8.01 -18.11 -4.42
CA ASP A 461 8.82 -19.30 -4.19
C ASP A 461 8.02 -20.13 -3.16
N PRO A 462 7.78 -21.44 -3.36
CA PRO A 462 7.01 -22.25 -2.42
C PRO A 462 7.61 -22.04 -1.03
N ARG A 463 6.83 -21.45 -0.12
CA ARG A 463 7.36 -21.14 1.22
C ARG A 463 7.70 -22.46 1.90
N LEU A 464 8.99 -22.61 2.14
CA LEU A 464 9.52 -23.41 3.22
C LEU A 464 8.82 -23.00 4.54
N PRO A 465 8.54 -23.96 5.46
CA PRO A 465 7.85 -23.70 6.72
C PRO A 465 8.51 -22.56 7.50
N VAL A 466 7.73 -21.69 8.13
CA VAL A 466 8.29 -20.57 8.92
C VAL A 466 9.17 -21.14 10.04
N VAL A 467 10.28 -20.48 10.38
CA VAL A 467 11.07 -20.79 11.58
C VAL A 467 10.13 -20.72 12.78
N ASP A 468 9.96 -21.81 13.52
CA ASP A 468 9.15 -21.81 14.73
C ASP A 468 9.68 -20.72 15.70
N GLU A 469 8.77 -19.93 16.28
CA GLU A 469 9.12 -18.79 17.15
C GLU A 469 9.64 -19.22 18.54
N GLU A 470 9.88 -20.52 18.75
CA GLU A 470 10.46 -21.07 19.98
C GLU A 470 11.97 -21.31 19.82
N PRO A 471 12.81 -20.80 20.73
CA PRO A 471 14.25 -21.05 20.71
C PRO A 471 14.56 -22.55 20.76
N LEU A 472 15.45 -23.02 19.88
CA LEU A 472 15.86 -24.42 19.87
C LEU A 472 16.80 -24.71 21.06
N PRO A 473 16.91 -25.96 21.53
CA PRO A 473 17.82 -26.32 22.61
C PRO A 473 19.25 -25.90 22.28
N ALA A 474 19.98 -25.36 23.26
CA ALA A 474 21.37 -24.96 23.06
C ALA A 474 22.23 -26.16 22.65
N GLU A 475 22.69 -26.18 21.40
CA GLU A 475 23.66 -27.15 20.90
C GLU A 475 25.10 -26.66 21.12
N ASP A 476 26.00 -27.57 21.51
CA ASP A 476 27.41 -27.24 21.72
C ASP A 476 28.14 -26.80 20.42
N ARG A 477 27.60 -27.18 19.25
CA ARG A 477 28.15 -26.86 17.92
C ARG A 477 27.05 -26.55 16.92
N VAL A 478 26.64 -25.29 16.84
CA VAL A 478 25.65 -24.84 15.86
C VAL A 478 26.24 -24.87 14.44
N PRO A 479 25.63 -25.57 13.46
CA PRO A 479 26.14 -25.62 12.10
C PRO A 479 26.11 -24.24 11.41
N LEU A 480 26.92 -24.05 10.39
CA LEU A 480 26.82 -22.87 9.52
C LEU A 480 25.56 -22.97 8.64
N SER A 481 24.93 -21.83 8.35
CA SER A 481 24.00 -21.74 7.22
C SER A 481 24.75 -22.01 5.90
N HIS A 482 24.03 -22.38 4.83
CA HIS A 482 24.69 -22.58 3.53
C HIS A 482 25.37 -21.30 3.01
N ALA A 483 24.80 -20.13 3.31
CA ALA A 483 25.39 -18.84 2.98
C ALA A 483 26.70 -18.60 3.77
N GLN A 484 26.69 -18.84 5.08
CA GLN A 484 27.90 -18.76 5.90
C GLN A 484 28.96 -19.77 5.44
N ARG A 485 28.56 -21.01 5.12
CA ARG A 485 29.47 -22.07 4.66
C ARG A 485 30.19 -21.69 3.37
N ARG A 486 29.49 -21.07 2.42
CA ARG A 486 30.10 -20.51 1.20
C ARG A 486 31.16 -19.46 1.54
N LEU A 487 30.82 -18.48 2.38
CA LEU A 487 31.73 -17.39 2.72
C LEU A 487 32.94 -17.87 3.53
N TRP A 488 32.74 -18.83 4.43
CA TRP A 488 33.81 -19.51 5.14
C TRP A 488 34.74 -20.24 4.17
N LEU A 489 34.21 -21.03 3.24
CA LEU A 489 35.01 -21.73 2.23
C LEU A 489 35.84 -20.78 1.38
N VAL A 490 35.24 -19.67 0.92
CA VAL A 490 35.95 -18.63 0.17
C VAL A 490 37.07 -18.01 1.02
N ASN A 491 36.83 -17.73 2.30
CA ASN A 491 37.85 -17.23 3.22
C ASN A 491 38.99 -18.24 3.42
N GLN A 492 38.72 -19.54 3.43
CA GLN A 492 39.76 -20.57 3.53
C GLN A 492 40.58 -20.74 2.24
N LEU A 493 39.94 -20.64 1.08
CA LEU A 493 40.60 -20.77 -0.22
C LEU A 493 41.50 -19.56 -0.54
N ASP A 494 41.02 -18.35 -0.24
CA ASP A 494 41.72 -17.12 -0.60
C ASP A 494 42.54 -16.52 0.55
N GLY A 495 42.31 -16.97 1.78
CA GLY A 495 42.73 -16.31 3.00
C GLY A 495 41.89 -15.07 3.35
N PRO A 496 42.18 -14.41 4.49
CA PRO A 496 41.52 -13.18 4.89
C PRO A 496 41.60 -12.10 3.81
N SER A 497 40.46 -11.58 3.38
CA SER A 497 40.38 -10.52 2.38
C SER A 497 39.23 -9.55 2.65
N ALA A 498 39.32 -8.32 2.11
CA ALA A 498 38.27 -7.31 2.21
C ALA A 498 37.14 -7.47 1.18
N ALA A 499 37.17 -8.53 0.36
CA ALA A 499 36.24 -8.71 -0.76
C ALA A 499 34.77 -8.84 -0.32
N TYR A 500 34.53 -9.25 0.92
CA TYR A 500 33.21 -9.41 1.54
C TYR A 500 33.02 -8.48 2.74
N ASN A 501 33.78 -7.39 2.79
CA ASN A 501 33.54 -6.32 3.73
C ASN A 501 32.34 -5.47 3.28
N MET A 502 31.51 -5.08 4.25
CA MET A 502 30.36 -4.21 4.09
C MET A 502 30.59 -2.93 4.92
N PRO A 503 31.34 -1.94 4.38
CA PRO A 503 31.60 -0.70 5.08
C PRO A 503 30.39 0.24 5.03
N LEU A 504 30.03 0.79 6.18
CA LEU A 504 29.13 1.93 6.31
C LEU A 504 29.90 3.09 6.95
N VAL A 505 29.96 4.21 6.23
CA VAL A 505 30.69 5.41 6.66
C VAL A 505 29.71 6.57 6.79
N LEU A 506 29.69 7.20 7.96
CA LEU A 506 28.78 8.29 8.30
C LEU A 506 29.59 9.49 8.76
N ASP A 507 29.40 10.62 8.08
CA ASP A 507 29.92 11.90 8.54
C ASP A 507 28.94 12.52 9.53
N LEU A 508 29.47 12.95 10.66
CA LEU A 508 28.75 13.57 11.76
C LEU A 508 29.19 15.02 11.87
N ASP A 509 28.22 15.94 11.93
CA ASP A 509 28.47 17.38 12.07
C ASP A 509 29.21 17.73 13.37
N ALA A 510 29.09 16.87 14.39
CA ALA A 510 29.76 16.97 15.67
C ALA A 510 30.22 15.62 16.21
N ALA A 511 31.29 15.59 16.98
CA ALA A 511 31.76 14.40 17.69
C ALA A 511 30.67 13.87 18.65
N PRO A 512 30.34 12.56 18.60
CA PRO A 512 29.36 11.96 19.51
C PRO A 512 29.93 11.84 20.93
N ASP A 513 29.06 11.62 21.91
CA ASP A 513 29.49 11.21 23.24
C ASP A 513 30.13 9.81 23.15
N ILE A 514 31.44 9.77 23.36
CA ILE A 514 32.27 8.58 23.18
C ILE A 514 31.85 7.46 24.15
N ALA A 515 31.47 7.80 25.38
CA ALA A 515 31.06 6.82 26.38
C ALA A 515 29.71 6.19 26.02
N ALA A 516 28.75 7.02 25.59
CA ALA A 516 27.44 6.55 25.15
C ALA A 516 27.54 5.71 23.86
N LEU A 517 28.37 6.13 22.89
CA LEU A 517 28.62 5.35 21.68
C LEU A 517 29.28 4.01 21.99
N THR A 518 30.27 4.00 22.88
CA THR A 518 30.95 2.79 23.32
C THR A 518 30.00 1.80 23.99
N ALA A 519 29.12 2.30 24.86
CA ALA A 519 28.10 1.49 25.51
C ALA A 519 27.06 0.96 24.50
N ALA A 520 26.63 1.79 23.55
CA ALA A 520 25.67 1.41 22.51
C ALA A 520 26.19 0.31 21.57
N VAL A 521 27.47 0.35 21.20
CA VAL A 521 28.12 -0.74 20.44
C VAL A 521 28.15 -2.04 21.26
N GLY A 522 28.36 -1.94 22.58
CA GLY A 522 28.24 -3.08 23.49
C GLY A 522 26.83 -3.67 23.53
N ASP A 523 25.81 -2.82 23.62
CA ASP A 523 24.40 -3.24 23.61
C ASP A 523 24.02 -3.96 22.31
N LEU A 524 24.58 -3.52 21.18
CA LEU A 524 24.36 -4.14 19.88
C LEU A 524 24.94 -5.55 19.82
N ALA A 525 26.15 -5.73 20.35
CA ALA A 525 26.81 -7.04 20.45
C ALA A 525 26.07 -7.99 21.41
N GLU A 526 25.47 -7.45 22.48
CA GLU A 526 24.65 -8.22 23.41
C GLU A 526 23.35 -8.71 22.75
N ARG A 527 22.68 -7.81 22.01
CA ARG A 527 21.40 -8.09 21.33
C ARG A 527 21.51 -9.08 20.17
N HIS A 528 22.55 -8.94 19.34
CA HIS A 528 22.70 -9.68 18.08
C HIS A 528 23.89 -10.64 18.17
N GLU A 529 23.63 -11.92 18.41
CA GLU A 529 24.67 -12.92 18.65
C GLU A 529 25.63 -13.09 17.46
N VAL A 530 25.11 -12.93 16.24
CA VAL A 530 25.89 -13.05 15.01
C VAL A 530 27.06 -12.04 14.95
N LEU A 531 26.95 -10.88 15.61
CA LEU A 531 28.01 -9.87 15.66
C LEU A 531 29.17 -10.26 16.57
N ARG A 532 28.97 -11.26 17.44
CA ARG A 532 29.96 -11.82 18.35
C ARG A 532 30.26 -13.30 18.06
N THR A 533 29.97 -13.76 16.85
CA THR A 533 30.18 -15.15 16.42
C THR A 533 31.46 -15.30 15.62
N VAL A 534 32.29 -16.28 15.98
CA VAL A 534 33.45 -16.74 15.19
C VAL A 534 33.19 -18.13 14.62
N PHE A 535 33.93 -18.53 13.59
CA PHE A 535 33.72 -19.76 12.84
C PHE A 535 34.91 -20.70 13.03
N LEU A 536 34.72 -21.76 13.81
CA LEU A 536 35.76 -22.73 14.16
C LEU A 536 35.55 -24.02 13.37
N ALA A 537 36.63 -24.71 13.00
CA ALA A 537 36.56 -25.97 12.25
C ALA A 537 37.55 -27.02 12.80
N PRO A 538 37.31 -27.58 13.99
CA PRO A 538 38.04 -28.77 14.44
C PRO A 538 37.67 -29.93 13.51
N ASP A 539 38.68 -30.68 13.04
CA ASP A 539 38.50 -31.85 12.16
C ASP A 539 37.78 -31.53 10.83
N ASP A 540 38.00 -30.32 10.28
CA ASP A 540 37.45 -29.81 9.01
C ASP A 540 35.92 -29.60 8.97
N GLU A 541 35.22 -29.71 10.11
CA GLU A 541 33.79 -29.40 10.21
C GLU A 541 33.54 -28.01 10.83
N PRO A 542 33.12 -27.00 10.04
CA PRO A 542 32.90 -25.66 10.56
C PRO A 542 31.61 -25.56 11.37
N TYR A 543 31.68 -24.84 12.49
CA TYR A 543 30.52 -24.50 13.32
C TYR A 543 30.61 -23.04 13.83
N GLN A 544 29.46 -22.50 14.22
CA GLN A 544 29.32 -21.18 14.82
C GLN A 544 29.67 -21.23 16.30
N HIS A 545 30.63 -20.41 16.73
CA HIS A 545 31.00 -20.26 18.14
C HIS A 545 30.71 -18.84 18.61
N VAL A 546 29.61 -18.69 19.36
CA VAL A 546 29.16 -17.39 19.87
C VAL A 546 29.95 -17.01 21.12
N LEU A 547 30.70 -15.91 21.05
CA LEU A 547 31.49 -15.39 22.17
C LEU A 547 30.62 -14.59 23.15
N PRO A 548 31.04 -14.38 24.41
CA PRO A 548 30.32 -13.52 25.34
C PRO A 548 30.31 -12.03 24.91
N PRO A 549 29.34 -11.21 25.36
CA PRO A 549 29.12 -9.82 24.88
C PRO A 549 30.27 -8.82 25.11
N SER A 550 31.31 -9.18 25.86
CA SER A 550 32.30 -8.26 26.41
C SER A 550 33.38 -7.74 25.43
N ALA A 551 33.26 -7.99 24.13
CA ALA A 551 34.39 -7.90 23.20
C ALA A 551 34.38 -6.75 22.17
N LEU A 552 33.27 -6.01 21.98
CA LEU A 552 33.17 -4.97 20.94
C LEU A 552 33.27 -3.55 21.50
N ARG A 553 34.24 -2.76 21.00
CA ARG A 553 34.46 -1.35 21.36
C ARG A 553 34.88 -0.56 20.12
N PRO A 554 34.42 0.70 19.96
CA PRO A 554 34.86 1.53 18.85
C PRO A 554 36.33 1.92 19.00
N ARG A 555 37.11 1.80 17.91
CA ARG A 555 38.46 2.35 17.83
C ARG A 555 38.38 3.87 17.70
N LEU A 556 39.08 4.61 18.54
CA LEU A 556 39.16 6.07 18.42
C LEU A 556 40.43 6.43 17.66
N VAL A 557 40.30 7.17 16.56
CA VAL A 557 41.42 7.53 15.70
C VAL A 557 41.42 9.04 15.50
N THR A 558 42.40 9.72 16.10
CA THR A 558 42.65 11.14 15.83
C THR A 558 43.61 11.26 14.65
N CYS A 559 43.31 12.14 13.70
CA CYS A 559 44.19 12.40 12.56
C CYS A 559 44.02 13.79 11.94
N PRO A 560 45.03 14.29 11.21
CA PRO A 560 44.88 15.49 10.40
C PRO A 560 43.76 15.32 9.35
N PRO A 561 42.97 16.37 9.04
CA PRO A 561 41.89 16.29 8.05
C PRO A 561 42.33 15.75 6.67
N ALA A 562 43.57 16.06 6.26
CA ALA A 562 44.15 15.61 5.00
C ALA A 562 44.38 14.08 4.94
N GLU A 563 44.50 13.40 6.08
CA GLU A 563 44.71 11.95 6.16
C GLU A 563 43.42 11.16 6.35
N LEU A 564 42.31 11.83 6.68
CA LEU A 564 41.04 11.19 7.06
C LEU A 564 40.57 10.18 6.00
N ALA A 565 40.49 10.60 4.74
CA ALA A 565 40.03 9.75 3.65
C ALA A 565 40.91 8.49 3.49
N GLY A 566 42.24 8.63 3.60
CA GLY A 566 43.18 7.51 3.51
C GLY A 566 43.06 6.55 4.69
N ARG A 567 42.83 7.08 5.90
CA ARG A 567 42.65 6.27 7.12
C ARG A 567 41.32 5.52 7.13
N VAL A 568 40.24 6.16 6.68
CA VAL A 568 38.94 5.50 6.49
C VAL A 568 39.06 4.40 5.43
N ALA A 569 39.69 4.67 4.28
CA ALA A 569 39.91 3.67 3.24
C ALA A 569 40.79 2.49 3.71
N HIS A 570 41.81 2.75 4.53
CA HIS A 570 42.62 1.69 5.13
C HIS A 570 41.79 0.81 6.07
N PHE A 571 40.98 1.44 6.93
CA PHE A 571 40.09 0.74 7.86
C PHE A 571 39.07 -0.14 7.12
N THR A 572 38.40 0.36 6.09
CA THR A 572 37.40 -0.40 5.35
C THR A 572 37.99 -1.56 4.54
N ALA A 573 39.30 -1.49 4.24
CA ALA A 573 40.05 -2.54 3.57
C ALA A 573 40.69 -3.57 4.54
N GLU A 574 40.52 -3.44 5.86
CA GLU A 574 41.05 -4.43 6.78
C GLU A 574 40.32 -5.77 6.63
N ALA A 575 41.07 -6.85 6.43
CA ALA A 575 40.51 -8.19 6.34
C ALA A 575 40.06 -8.72 7.72
N PHE A 576 39.08 -9.63 7.70
CA PHE A 576 38.67 -10.43 8.85
C PHE A 576 39.19 -11.86 8.70
N ASP A 577 39.85 -12.36 9.75
CA ASP A 577 40.05 -13.79 9.95
C ASP A 577 38.86 -14.34 10.74
N LEU A 578 37.98 -15.08 10.04
CA LEU A 578 36.70 -15.55 10.58
C LEU A 578 36.84 -16.53 11.76
N SER A 579 38.03 -17.09 11.99
CA SER A 579 38.30 -17.99 13.11
C SER A 579 38.54 -17.27 14.44
N ARG A 580 38.88 -15.97 14.40
CA ARG A 580 39.33 -15.21 15.58
C ARG A 580 38.73 -13.81 15.69
N ASP A 581 38.41 -13.19 14.56
CA ASP A 581 37.90 -11.83 14.51
C ASP A 581 36.39 -11.83 14.58
N LEU A 582 35.85 -10.92 15.40
CA LEU A 582 34.43 -10.65 15.37
C LEU A 582 34.06 -10.02 14.03
N PRO A 583 32.91 -10.38 13.43
CA PRO A 583 32.53 -9.93 12.10
C PRO A 583 32.04 -8.48 12.08
N LEU A 584 32.35 -7.70 13.11
CA LEU A 584 32.06 -6.28 13.24
C LEU A 584 33.29 -5.53 13.78
N ARG A 585 33.66 -4.43 13.14
CA ARG A 585 34.59 -3.42 13.68
C ARG A 585 33.92 -2.06 13.60
N VAL A 586 34.13 -1.24 14.62
CA VAL A 586 33.64 0.15 14.65
C VAL A 586 34.83 1.07 14.88
N ALA A 587 34.92 2.15 14.13
CA ALA A 587 35.93 3.20 14.33
C ALA A 587 35.28 4.58 14.28
N LEU A 588 35.69 5.47 15.18
CA LEU A 588 35.34 6.88 15.17
C LEU A 588 36.60 7.68 14.86
N PHE A 589 36.61 8.32 13.69
CA PHE A 589 37.69 9.20 13.25
C PHE A 589 37.39 10.63 13.67
N LEU A 590 38.32 11.25 14.38
CA LEU A 590 38.22 12.60 14.94
C LEU A 590 39.28 13.48 14.29
N PRO A 591 38.90 14.44 13.43
CA PRO A 591 39.83 15.42 12.87
C PRO A 591 40.44 16.29 13.97
N GLU A 592 41.74 16.58 13.89
CA GLU A 592 42.45 17.38 14.92
C GLU A 592 41.95 18.83 15.03
N ASP A 593 41.48 19.42 13.93
CA ASP A 593 41.16 20.85 13.81
C ASP A 593 39.66 21.16 13.60
N GLY A 594 38.76 20.21 13.85
CA GLY A 594 37.33 20.36 13.52
C GLY A 594 36.37 19.72 14.51
N PRO A 595 35.12 20.23 14.61
CA PRO A 595 34.12 19.67 15.51
C PRO A 595 33.50 18.36 14.99
N GLY A 596 33.59 18.08 13.69
CA GLY A 596 32.99 16.92 13.05
C GLY A 596 33.67 15.59 13.40
N ALA A 597 33.04 14.49 13.04
CA ALA A 597 33.60 13.15 13.20
C ALA A 597 33.11 12.22 12.08
N THR A 598 33.88 11.19 11.74
CA THR A 598 33.45 10.15 10.80
C THR A 598 33.33 8.83 11.53
N LEU A 599 32.12 8.26 11.60
CA LEU A 599 31.86 6.95 12.15
C LEU A 599 31.92 5.91 11.03
N ALA A 600 32.84 4.97 11.12
CA ALA A 600 32.94 3.83 10.22
C ALA A 600 32.53 2.54 10.94
N VAL A 601 31.53 1.86 10.39
CA VAL A 601 31.06 0.54 10.82
C VAL A 601 31.43 -0.44 9.71
N LEU A 602 32.29 -1.40 10.02
CA LEU A 602 32.76 -2.41 9.10
C LEU A 602 32.19 -3.77 9.50
N LEU A 603 31.21 -4.25 8.75
CA LEU A 603 30.60 -5.56 8.94
C LEU A 603 31.19 -6.54 7.91
N HIS A 604 31.43 -7.80 8.29
CA HIS A 604 31.72 -8.85 7.32
C HIS A 604 30.41 -9.50 6.84
N HIS A 605 30.28 -9.77 5.53
CA HIS A 605 29.05 -10.30 4.92
C HIS A 605 28.60 -11.67 5.50
N VAL A 606 29.47 -12.36 6.23
CA VAL A 606 29.14 -13.60 6.94
C VAL A 606 28.13 -13.41 8.08
N ALA A 607 28.03 -12.19 8.62
CA ALA A 607 27.19 -11.84 9.76
C ALA A 607 26.01 -10.93 9.41
N GLY A 608 25.89 -10.51 8.16
CA GLY A 608 24.77 -9.72 7.70
C GLY A 608 24.83 -9.41 6.21
N ASP A 609 23.72 -8.90 5.71
CA ASP A 609 23.48 -8.59 4.29
C ASP A 609 22.86 -7.19 4.16
N GLY A 610 22.42 -6.83 2.94
CA GLY A 610 21.80 -5.53 2.69
C GLY A 610 20.54 -5.27 3.54
N TRP A 611 19.76 -6.31 3.85
CA TRP A 611 18.59 -6.18 4.70
C TRP A 611 19.00 -5.90 6.15
N SER A 612 20.06 -6.55 6.62
CA SER A 612 20.58 -6.47 7.98
C SER A 612 21.13 -5.09 8.36
N LEU A 613 21.52 -4.25 7.39
CA LEU A 613 22.07 -2.92 7.65
C LEU A 613 21.06 -1.94 8.28
N ALA A 614 19.81 -1.96 7.84
CA ALA A 614 18.76 -1.08 8.37
C ALA A 614 18.42 -1.36 9.85
N PRO A 615 18.16 -2.61 10.30
CA PRO A 615 17.95 -2.91 11.70
C PRO A 615 19.22 -2.67 12.53
N LEU A 616 20.42 -2.99 12.04
CA LEU A 616 21.69 -2.71 12.72
C LEU A 616 21.83 -1.22 13.07
N MET A 617 21.55 -0.34 12.11
CA MET A 617 21.65 1.11 12.31
C MET A 617 20.52 1.69 13.16
N THR A 618 19.30 1.15 13.00
CA THR A 618 18.16 1.52 13.84
C THR A 618 18.46 1.20 15.31
N ASP A 619 19.02 0.02 15.54
CA ASP A 619 19.35 -0.47 16.88
C ASP A 619 20.52 0.30 17.49
N LEU A 620 21.59 0.56 16.74
CA LEU A 620 22.70 1.40 17.19
C LEU A 620 22.23 2.82 17.56
N SER A 621 21.34 3.41 16.76
CA SER A 621 20.76 4.73 17.02
C SER A 621 19.90 4.75 18.29
N ARG A 622 19.07 3.71 18.49
CA ARG A 622 18.22 3.56 19.68
C ARG A 622 19.05 3.34 20.95
N ALA A 623 20.05 2.47 20.88
CA ALA A 623 20.98 2.22 21.98
C ALA A 623 21.74 3.49 22.36
N TYR A 624 22.29 4.22 21.38
CA TYR A 624 23.01 5.48 21.63
C TYR A 624 22.13 6.52 22.33
N ARG A 625 20.89 6.75 21.85
CA ARG A 625 19.95 7.68 22.52
C ARG A 625 19.63 7.27 23.96
N SER A 626 19.48 5.97 24.22
CA SER A 626 19.21 5.45 25.56
C SER A 626 20.41 5.67 26.51
N ARG A 627 21.63 5.40 26.00
CA ARG A 627 22.87 5.59 26.75
C ARG A 627 23.19 7.06 27.01
N LEU A 628 22.85 7.96 26.10
CA LEU A 628 22.86 9.41 26.36
C LEU A 628 21.92 9.80 27.51
N GLY A 629 20.77 9.12 27.62
CA GLY A 629 19.83 9.27 28.74
C GLY A 629 20.28 8.60 30.05
N GLY A 630 21.45 7.95 30.08
CA GLY A 630 22.01 7.32 31.26
C GLY A 630 21.42 5.95 31.61
N HIS A 631 20.65 5.32 30.72
CA HIS A 631 20.03 4.01 30.97
C HIS A 631 20.30 3.01 29.83
N ALA A 632 20.16 1.72 30.12
CA ALA A 632 20.22 0.68 29.09
C ALA A 632 19.02 0.80 28.13
N PRO A 633 19.15 0.40 26.86
CA PRO A 633 18.03 0.37 25.93
C PRO A 633 16.96 -0.64 26.37
N GLY A 634 15.70 -0.17 26.46
CA GLY A 634 14.54 -0.96 26.87
C GLY A 634 13.84 -1.60 25.67
N TRP A 635 14.44 -2.64 25.12
CA TRP A 635 13.91 -3.41 24.00
C TRP A 635 13.58 -4.83 24.41
N GLU A 636 12.57 -5.39 23.74
CA GLU A 636 12.19 -6.79 23.90
C GLU A 636 13.30 -7.70 23.33
N PRO A 637 13.57 -8.85 23.98
CA PRO A 637 14.45 -9.88 23.44
C PRO A 637 14.02 -10.29 22.03
N LEU A 638 14.98 -10.62 21.18
CA LEU A 638 14.65 -11.18 19.87
C LEU A 638 14.05 -12.58 20.07
N PRO A 639 12.92 -12.91 19.40
CA PRO A 639 12.27 -14.21 19.56
C PRO A 639 13.15 -15.36 19.05
N VAL A 640 13.98 -15.09 18.03
CA VAL A 640 14.96 -16.02 17.46
C VAL A 640 16.28 -15.30 17.19
N GLN A 641 17.36 -16.06 17.24
CA GLN A 641 18.71 -15.65 16.84
C GLN A 641 19.10 -16.29 15.51
N TYR A 642 20.20 -15.83 14.92
CA TYR A 642 20.69 -16.40 13.66
C TYR A 642 21.05 -17.89 13.80
N ALA A 643 21.50 -18.31 14.99
CA ALA A 643 21.74 -19.72 15.31
C ALA A 643 20.47 -20.58 15.12
N ASP A 644 19.31 -20.11 15.60
CA ASP A 644 18.03 -20.81 15.43
C ASP A 644 17.66 -20.94 13.95
N TYR A 645 17.85 -19.87 13.16
CA TYR A 645 17.67 -19.91 11.71
C TYR A 645 18.58 -20.95 11.05
N THR A 646 19.83 -21.09 11.49
CA THR A 646 20.75 -22.08 10.91
C THR A 646 20.34 -23.51 11.22
N LEU A 647 19.88 -23.78 12.44
CA LEU A 647 19.37 -25.10 12.83
C LEU A 647 18.11 -25.45 12.02
N TRP A 648 17.14 -24.52 11.97
CA TRP A 648 15.93 -24.67 11.14
C TRP A 648 16.26 -24.91 9.66
N GLN A 649 17.20 -24.16 9.08
CA GLN A 649 17.57 -24.31 7.68
C GLN A 649 18.15 -25.70 7.39
N ASN A 650 19.03 -26.20 8.27
CA ASN A 650 19.64 -27.51 8.08
C ASN A 650 18.61 -28.64 8.24
N ASP A 651 17.73 -28.57 9.25
CA ASP A 651 16.66 -29.55 9.46
C ASP A 651 15.70 -29.61 8.27
N LEU A 652 15.24 -28.45 7.82
CA LEU A 652 14.31 -28.33 6.71
C LEU A 652 14.89 -28.81 5.37
N LEU A 653 16.13 -28.44 5.07
CA LEU A 653 16.76 -28.80 3.81
C LEU A 653 17.06 -30.31 3.76
N GLY A 654 17.35 -30.91 4.91
CA GLY A 654 17.66 -32.33 5.06
C GLY A 654 19.04 -32.68 4.49
N ASP A 655 19.30 -33.99 4.39
CA ASP A 655 20.60 -34.51 3.96
C ASP A 655 20.72 -34.61 2.43
N THR A 656 21.90 -34.30 1.90
CA THR A 656 22.24 -34.51 0.49
C THR A 656 22.32 -35.99 0.09
N ASP A 657 22.53 -36.89 1.04
CA ASP A 657 22.53 -38.34 0.80
C ASP A 657 21.11 -38.94 0.79
N ASP A 658 20.10 -38.19 1.27
CA ASP A 658 18.70 -38.56 1.17
C ASP A 658 18.11 -38.04 -0.16
N PRO A 659 17.76 -38.90 -1.13
CA PRO A 659 17.19 -38.46 -2.40
C PRO A 659 15.82 -37.77 -2.25
N ASP A 660 15.12 -38.02 -1.14
CA ASP A 660 13.80 -37.44 -0.83
C ASP A 660 13.90 -36.16 0.02
N SER A 661 15.10 -35.65 0.30
CA SER A 661 15.27 -34.37 0.98
C SER A 661 14.98 -33.17 0.06
N VAL A 662 14.73 -32.00 0.65
CA VAL A 662 14.51 -30.76 -0.10
C VAL A 662 15.78 -30.35 -0.85
N ILE A 663 16.95 -30.50 -0.22
CA ILE A 663 18.23 -30.13 -0.82
C ILE A 663 18.58 -31.03 -2.00
N SER A 664 18.35 -32.34 -1.92
CA SER A 664 18.65 -33.29 -3.00
C SER A 664 17.79 -33.04 -4.23
N ARG A 665 16.49 -32.76 -4.04
CA ARG A 665 15.60 -32.37 -5.16
C ARG A 665 16.01 -31.04 -5.78
N GLY A 666 16.37 -30.05 -4.96
CA GLY A 666 16.86 -28.76 -5.43
C GLY A 666 18.15 -28.89 -6.24
N LEU A 667 19.10 -29.69 -5.75
CA LEU A 667 20.35 -29.99 -6.46
C LEU A 667 20.08 -30.70 -7.78
N ALA A 668 19.22 -31.72 -7.81
CA ALA A 668 18.86 -32.42 -9.04
C ALA A 668 18.30 -31.47 -10.10
N HIS A 669 17.39 -30.56 -9.70
CA HIS A 669 16.86 -29.54 -10.58
C HIS A 669 17.97 -28.62 -11.12
N TRP A 670 18.83 -28.08 -10.26
CA TRP A 670 19.89 -27.16 -10.70
C TRP A 670 20.97 -27.87 -11.54
N CYS A 671 21.28 -29.13 -11.26
CA CYS A 671 22.16 -29.92 -12.12
C CYS A 671 21.61 -30.06 -13.54
N ASP A 672 20.31 -30.30 -13.69
CA ASP A 672 19.65 -30.39 -14.99
C ASP A 672 19.56 -29.01 -15.67
N ALA A 673 19.05 -28.00 -14.96
CA ALA A 673 18.86 -26.66 -15.50
C ALA A 673 20.17 -25.97 -15.94
N LEU A 674 21.29 -26.28 -15.27
CA LEU A 674 22.61 -25.69 -15.54
C LEU A 674 23.51 -26.60 -16.39
N ALA A 675 23.06 -27.80 -16.79
CA ALA A 675 23.88 -28.85 -17.43
C ALA A 675 24.60 -28.40 -18.71
N HIS A 676 24.05 -27.42 -19.42
CA HIS A 676 24.53 -27.00 -20.74
C HIS A 676 25.06 -25.57 -20.77
N LEU A 677 25.24 -24.95 -19.59
CA LEU A 677 25.79 -23.60 -19.54
C LEU A 677 27.29 -23.61 -19.93
N PRO A 678 27.73 -22.59 -20.69
CA PRO A 678 29.14 -22.43 -20.97
C PRO A 678 29.91 -22.18 -19.66
N ALA A 679 31.09 -22.75 -19.53
CA ALA A 679 31.94 -22.58 -18.34
C ALA A 679 32.32 -21.10 -18.10
N VAL A 680 32.36 -20.30 -19.17
CA VAL A 680 32.64 -18.86 -19.12
C VAL A 680 31.75 -18.16 -20.14
N THR A 681 31.05 -17.11 -19.69
CA THR A 681 30.36 -16.18 -20.59
C THR A 681 31.38 -15.20 -21.17
N ASP A 682 31.44 -15.13 -22.50
CA ASP A 682 32.28 -14.14 -23.20
C ASP A 682 31.63 -12.75 -23.12
N LEU A 683 32.18 -11.92 -22.25
CA LEU A 683 31.89 -10.49 -22.18
C LEU A 683 33.00 -9.73 -22.90
N PRO A 684 32.71 -8.58 -23.56
CA PRO A 684 33.76 -7.73 -24.09
C PRO A 684 34.59 -7.17 -22.93
N LEU A 685 35.83 -7.63 -22.80
CA LEU A 685 36.77 -7.19 -21.76
C LEU A 685 37.81 -6.24 -22.37
N ASP A 686 38.13 -5.16 -21.66
CA ASP A 686 39.22 -4.24 -22.03
C ASP A 686 40.62 -4.89 -21.93
N ARG A 687 40.73 -5.95 -21.12
CA ARG A 687 41.98 -6.69 -20.82
C ARG A 687 41.71 -8.19 -20.73
N PRO A 688 42.70 -9.06 -21.05
CA PRO A 688 42.56 -10.50 -20.88
C PRO A 688 42.33 -10.87 -19.41
N ARG A 689 41.52 -11.91 -19.17
CA ARG A 689 41.24 -12.42 -17.82
C ARG A 689 42.54 -12.97 -17.20
N PRO A 690 42.97 -12.49 -16.03
CA PRO A 690 44.19 -12.97 -15.38
C PRO A 690 43.99 -14.37 -14.80
N VAL A 691 45.10 -15.12 -14.63
CA VAL A 691 45.11 -16.48 -14.04
C VAL A 691 44.67 -16.46 -12.57
N ALA A 692 45.00 -15.40 -11.83
CA ALA A 692 44.56 -15.18 -10.46
C ALA A 692 43.83 -13.83 -10.36
N PRO A 693 42.66 -13.76 -9.72
CA PRO A 693 41.94 -12.51 -9.53
C PRO A 693 42.69 -11.61 -8.53
N SER A 694 43.00 -10.37 -8.91
CA SER A 694 43.66 -9.41 -8.01
C SER A 694 42.72 -8.82 -6.95
N ARG A 695 41.40 -8.92 -7.15
CA ARG A 695 40.31 -8.35 -6.33
C ARG A 695 40.39 -6.84 -6.08
N SER A 696 41.38 -6.16 -6.64
CA SER A 696 41.45 -4.72 -6.74
C SER A 696 40.51 -4.24 -7.85
N GLY A 697 39.65 -3.28 -7.54
CA GLY A 697 38.93 -2.53 -8.58
C GLY A 697 39.94 -1.82 -9.47
N GLY A 698 39.92 -2.12 -10.78
CA GLY A 698 40.67 -1.35 -11.75
C GLY A 698 39.96 -0.03 -12.01
N GLN A 699 40.70 1.08 -12.08
CA GLN A 699 40.22 2.25 -12.83
C GLN A 699 40.46 1.96 -14.31
N VAL A 700 39.39 1.99 -15.09
CA VAL A 700 39.46 1.97 -16.57
C VAL A 700 39.56 3.40 -17.06
#